data_AF-A0A2N9MHX5-F1
#
_entry.id   AF-A0A2N9MHX5-F1
#
_cell.length_a   1.000
_cell.length_b   1.000
_cell.length_c   1.000
_cell.angle_alpha   90.00
_cell.angle_beta   90.00
_cell.angle_gamma   90.00
#
_symmetry.space_group_name_H-M   'P 1'
#
loop_
_entity.id
_entity.type
_entity.pdbx_description
1 polymer ?
#
loop_
_entity_poly.entity_id
_entity_poly.type
_entity_poly.pdbx_seq_one_letter_code
_entity_poly.pdbx_strand_id
1 'polypeptide(L)'
;MDSERWKQIDAVLQSVLDRAPGERDAFLRHACAGDEALEREVRSLLTQEEQAVGFLENPALEVAARNLARQQNEDAPETRGSLTGQAISHYRVLEKLGDGGMGVVWKARDTRLDRYVALKVLPAGGISDPERKRRFIQEARNASALNHPNIITIYDIGQAGPEGRPVDFIAMEFVPGEALNQLVPRKGLRLTEVLQYAIQVADALAAAHAAGIVHRDLKPGNLMVSGPASAYPGCVKVLDFGLAKLTMPPGTRDLTRTGTMNGVIETDPGMIVGTVSYMSPEQAEGKKLDARADIFSFGAVLYEMITGRRTFGGDSVASILSAILRDEPAPVAGIRHGLPRDLDRIVTRCLEKDPTRRYQHAGDLKIDLQQVKDDLASGDSAIAPERPVRQRAGRQWWRAAMAASIAVSLGAGWWLHNSREAPVPMQLTRLTADAGLSGSAALSPDGKVVAYSSDRGLDSGQDLYVKQVAGGQPIRLTFDGAGNTTPDFSPDGSKIVFRSNRDGGGIYEIPSFGGEARLLARDGLNPRFSPDGSQVAYWVGAWGVAFAVPGTGTVWVVPAAGGQPQRVGADFTAARYPIWAPDGKHLLFVGYRSPRAYESSSLDWWLAATSGGETVQTGAYHALVLTGLRARGSYTNGPIPGCWLAAGSAVVFSTASSDVANLWEVGISPATGKVSGGPRRLTTGAGNDTDPSCASGGALAFTNGEARNEVWTLPLDLNRGTTLGTLERVTTGPAYREHASLSSDGRVVAFASTQASLRMNVWMRDLQTGKESSVASSPFALRFPVVGPSGARIAFSAYEKAGWVVYMAAPGGTWEKLCEGCLRATDWSRDEKKLLVFGGNPYQIDVLDLASRRQTPLVKHADYNLLYGRFSPDNRWVSFTIRTEPNRGRIAIAPADGPAPVPESAWITIAPAEPEDWANWSPDGKTLYFPSRRDGHFCLWGQRLDARSRRPVGEPFAVLHLHGRVSYRQTGWSAAGGRIAMLLVEDIGNIWLMSPQAFAR
;
A
#
# COMPACT_ATOMS: atom_id res chain seq x y z
N MET A 1 1.53 -46.69 -33.43
CA MET A 1 2.21 -47.93 -33.86
C MET A 1 1.76 -49.02 -32.90
N ASP A 2 1.35 -50.18 -33.38
CA ASP A 2 0.81 -51.26 -32.55
C ASP A 2 1.93 -51.91 -31.71
N SER A 3 1.64 -52.33 -30.48
CA SER A 3 2.63 -52.79 -29.49
C SER A 3 3.39 -54.04 -29.94
N GLU A 4 2.75 -54.90 -30.74
CA GLU A 4 3.38 -56.10 -31.27
C GLU A 4 4.35 -55.78 -32.41
N ARG A 5 4.08 -54.74 -33.22
CA ARG A 5 4.98 -54.30 -34.30
C ARG A 5 6.29 -53.76 -33.74
N TRP A 6 6.24 -53.02 -32.64
CA TRP A 6 7.44 -52.49 -31.98
C TRP A 6 8.33 -53.60 -31.40
N LYS A 7 7.74 -54.63 -30.78
CA LYS A 7 8.51 -55.80 -30.31
C LYS A 7 9.22 -56.53 -31.45
N GLN A 8 8.56 -56.61 -32.61
CA GLN A 8 9.13 -57.24 -33.80
C GLN A 8 10.29 -56.40 -34.38
N ILE A 9 10.16 -55.07 -34.42
CA ILE A 9 11.23 -54.14 -34.82
C ILE A 9 12.43 -54.26 -33.86
N ASP A 10 12.19 -54.21 -32.56
CA ASP A 10 13.23 -54.24 -31.53
C ASP A 10 14.00 -55.58 -31.54
N ALA A 11 13.29 -56.70 -31.67
CA ALA A 11 13.91 -58.02 -31.76
C ALA A 11 14.82 -58.17 -33.00
N VAL A 12 14.39 -57.66 -34.16
CA VAL A 12 15.21 -57.69 -35.38
C VAL A 12 16.38 -56.71 -35.27
N LEU A 13 16.17 -55.51 -34.73
CA LEU A 13 17.20 -54.49 -34.52
C LEU A 13 18.33 -55.02 -33.62
N GLN A 14 18.00 -55.59 -32.46
CA GLN A 14 19.00 -56.17 -31.55
C GLN A 14 19.77 -57.32 -32.21
N SER A 15 19.06 -58.20 -32.94
CA SER A 15 19.69 -59.31 -33.65
C SER A 15 20.64 -58.86 -34.77
N VAL A 16 20.42 -57.68 -35.34
CA VAL A 16 21.31 -57.07 -36.35
C VAL A 16 22.50 -56.39 -35.68
N LEU A 17 22.29 -55.68 -34.56
CA LEU A 17 23.35 -55.01 -33.80
C LEU A 17 24.38 -56.00 -33.22
N ASP A 18 23.93 -57.18 -32.80
CA ASP A 18 24.80 -58.26 -32.29
C ASP A 18 25.74 -58.86 -33.36
N ARG A 19 25.55 -58.54 -34.65
CA ARG A 19 26.41 -59.02 -35.74
C ARG A 19 27.48 -58.00 -36.13
N ALA A 20 28.56 -58.49 -36.72
CA ALA A 20 29.64 -57.65 -37.20
C ALA A 20 29.17 -56.72 -38.36
N PRO A 21 29.64 -55.45 -38.45
CA PRO A 21 29.09 -54.43 -39.35
C PRO A 21 28.94 -54.86 -40.83
N GLY A 22 29.91 -55.60 -41.38
CA GLY A 22 29.88 -56.08 -42.77
C GLY A 22 28.82 -57.16 -43.07
N GLU A 23 28.31 -57.83 -42.04
CA GLU A 23 27.32 -58.91 -42.16
C GLU A 23 25.88 -58.43 -41.87
N ARG A 24 25.74 -57.27 -41.23
CA ARG A 24 24.44 -56.71 -40.77
C ARG A 24 23.45 -56.52 -41.90
N ASP A 25 23.92 -56.01 -43.04
CA ASP A 25 23.06 -55.63 -44.14
C ASP A 25 22.45 -56.82 -44.90
N ALA A 26 23.23 -57.90 -45.02
CA ALA A 26 22.78 -59.17 -45.60
C ALA A 26 21.86 -59.92 -44.62
N PHE A 27 22.18 -59.89 -43.33
CA PHE A 27 21.35 -60.51 -42.29
C PHE A 27 20.00 -59.79 -42.14
N LEU A 28 19.98 -58.46 -42.13
CA LEU A 28 18.75 -57.67 -42.02
C LEU A 28 17.80 -57.95 -43.19
N ARG A 29 18.32 -58.01 -44.42
CA ARG A 29 17.55 -58.41 -45.61
C ARG A 29 16.99 -59.84 -45.50
N HIS A 30 17.75 -60.76 -44.91
CA HIS A 30 17.31 -62.14 -44.72
C HIS A 30 16.28 -62.27 -43.59
N ALA A 31 16.50 -61.60 -42.45
CA ALA A 31 15.64 -61.62 -41.28
C ALA A 31 14.30 -60.91 -41.54
N CYS A 32 14.28 -59.92 -42.43
CA CYS A 32 13.07 -59.22 -42.87
C CYS A 32 12.47 -59.79 -44.16
N ALA A 33 12.99 -60.89 -44.72
CA ALA A 33 12.66 -61.35 -46.07
C ALA A 33 11.13 -61.53 -46.28
N GLY A 34 10.53 -60.57 -47.01
CA GLY A 34 9.10 -60.50 -47.33
C GLY A 34 8.37 -59.28 -46.73
N ASP A 35 8.94 -58.58 -45.76
CA ASP A 35 8.36 -57.39 -45.12
C ASP A 35 9.27 -56.15 -45.29
N GLU A 36 9.13 -55.49 -46.44
CA GLU A 36 9.92 -54.29 -46.78
C GLU A 36 9.68 -53.11 -45.83
N ALA A 37 8.53 -53.05 -45.17
CA ALA A 37 8.22 -51.97 -44.23
C ALA A 37 9.02 -52.15 -42.93
N LEU A 38 9.09 -53.39 -42.42
CA LEU A 38 9.90 -53.73 -41.25
C LEU A 38 11.38 -53.47 -41.51
N GLU A 39 11.89 -53.88 -42.68
CA GLU A 39 13.28 -53.64 -43.05
C GLU A 39 13.61 -52.14 -43.06
N ARG A 40 12.71 -51.30 -43.63
CA ARG A 40 12.91 -49.85 -43.70
C ARG A 40 12.92 -49.20 -42.32
N GLU A 41 12.04 -49.63 -41.43
CA GLU A 41 11.94 -49.12 -40.06
C GLU A 41 13.20 -49.49 -39.25
N VAL A 42 13.65 -50.75 -39.32
CA VAL A 42 14.87 -51.19 -38.64
C VAL A 42 16.11 -50.50 -39.22
N ARG A 43 16.20 -50.32 -40.55
CA ARG A 43 17.29 -49.55 -41.19
C ARG A 43 17.32 -48.10 -40.74
N SER A 44 16.16 -47.46 -40.61
CA SER A 44 16.06 -46.07 -40.12
C SER A 44 16.62 -45.95 -38.71
N LEU A 45 16.35 -46.94 -37.85
CA LEU A 45 16.86 -46.97 -36.48
C LEU A 45 18.36 -47.26 -36.44
N LEU A 46 18.85 -48.24 -37.22
CA LEU A 46 20.29 -48.50 -37.35
C LEU A 46 21.06 -47.26 -37.86
N THR A 47 20.49 -46.49 -38.78
CA THR A 47 21.11 -45.25 -39.29
C THR A 47 21.14 -44.16 -38.23
N GLN A 48 20.09 -44.04 -37.41
CA GLN A 48 20.06 -43.11 -36.27
C GLN A 48 21.02 -43.54 -35.15
N GLU A 49 21.21 -44.84 -34.97
CA GLU A 49 22.13 -45.40 -33.98
C GLU A 49 23.59 -45.32 -34.44
N GLU A 50 23.91 -45.56 -35.72
CA GLU A 50 25.23 -45.30 -36.28
C GLU A 50 25.59 -43.81 -36.29
N GLN A 51 24.60 -42.91 -36.43
CA GLN A 51 24.78 -41.46 -36.21
C GLN A 51 24.96 -41.10 -34.73
N ALA A 52 24.42 -41.90 -33.80
CA ALA A 52 24.63 -41.75 -32.36
C ALA A 52 25.98 -42.35 -31.89
N VAL A 53 26.49 -43.39 -32.55
CA VAL A 53 27.82 -43.99 -32.29
C VAL A 53 28.93 -43.17 -32.95
N GLY A 54 28.69 -42.57 -34.13
CA GLY A 54 29.59 -41.56 -34.72
C GLY A 54 29.71 -40.27 -33.89
N PHE A 55 28.78 -40.02 -32.97
CA PHE A 55 28.85 -38.93 -31.99
C PHE A 55 29.71 -39.28 -30.76
N LEU A 56 30.03 -40.56 -30.54
CA LEU A 56 30.81 -41.04 -29.39
C LEU A 56 32.31 -41.28 -29.70
N GLU A 57 32.73 -41.36 -30.96
CA GLU A 57 34.15 -41.66 -31.31
C GLU A 57 35.03 -40.47 -31.74
N ASN A 58 34.53 -39.21 -31.77
CA ASN A 58 35.42 -38.05 -31.86
C ASN A 58 34.78 -36.75 -31.35
N PRO A 59 34.90 -36.46 -30.05
CA PRO A 59 35.53 -35.20 -29.66
C PRO A 59 36.49 -35.33 -28.46
N ALA A 60 36.71 -36.53 -27.92
CA ALA A 60 37.56 -36.70 -26.75
C ALA A 60 39.06 -36.58 -27.08
N LEU A 61 39.51 -37.07 -28.25
CA LEU A 61 40.91 -37.01 -28.65
C LEU A 61 41.31 -35.63 -29.21
N GLU A 62 40.40 -34.92 -29.87
CA GLU A 62 40.64 -33.55 -30.36
C GLU A 62 40.60 -32.52 -29.21
N VAL A 63 39.72 -32.73 -28.22
CA VAL A 63 39.68 -31.94 -26.99
C VAL A 63 40.88 -32.29 -26.09
N ALA A 64 41.30 -33.55 -26.01
CA ALA A 64 42.54 -33.94 -25.31
C ALA A 64 43.79 -33.41 -26.01
N ALA A 65 43.85 -33.39 -27.35
CA ALA A 65 44.96 -32.79 -28.10
C ALA A 65 44.98 -31.26 -27.97
N ARG A 66 43.81 -30.59 -27.95
CA ARG A 66 43.70 -29.16 -27.64
C ARG A 66 44.04 -28.84 -26.19
N ASN A 67 43.75 -29.74 -25.25
CA ASN A 67 44.09 -29.57 -23.83
C ASN A 67 45.57 -29.88 -23.55
N LEU A 68 46.19 -30.83 -24.25
CA LEU A 68 47.63 -31.12 -24.19
C LEU A 68 48.47 -30.04 -24.88
N ALA A 69 48.01 -29.51 -26.02
CA ALA A 69 48.62 -28.33 -26.65
C ALA A 69 48.46 -27.06 -25.79
N ARG A 70 47.47 -27.03 -24.91
CA ARG A 70 47.21 -25.93 -23.97
C ARG A 70 47.94 -26.09 -22.63
N GLN A 71 48.37 -27.31 -22.28
CA GLN A 71 49.25 -27.59 -21.14
C GLN A 71 50.75 -27.45 -21.47
N GLN A 72 51.14 -27.45 -22.74
CA GLN A 72 52.54 -27.20 -23.15
C GLN A 72 52.87 -25.74 -23.50
N ASN A 73 51.88 -24.83 -23.42
CA ASN A 73 52.10 -23.37 -23.51
C ASN A 73 51.96 -22.70 -22.12
N GLU A 74 52.42 -23.38 -21.07
CA GLU A 74 52.45 -22.86 -19.68
C GLU A 74 53.56 -21.83 -19.39
N ASP A 75 54.26 -21.32 -20.41
CA ASP A 75 55.27 -20.25 -20.25
C ASP A 75 54.98 -19.00 -21.13
N ALA A 76 53.73 -18.54 -21.19
CA ALA A 76 53.40 -17.20 -21.68
C ALA A 76 52.22 -16.56 -20.90
N PRO A 77 52.33 -15.32 -20.39
CA PRO A 77 51.32 -14.72 -19.51
C PRO A 77 50.13 -14.17 -20.30
N GLU A 78 49.08 -14.97 -20.51
CA GLU A 78 47.81 -14.48 -21.07
C GLU A 78 46.83 -14.00 -19.99
N THR A 79 46.59 -12.69 -20.05
CA THR A 79 45.73 -11.87 -19.22
C THR A 79 44.24 -12.22 -19.39
N ARG A 80 43.65 -12.94 -18.42
CA ARG A 80 42.20 -12.81 -18.13
C ARG A 80 41.97 -11.42 -17.54
N GLY A 81 41.83 -10.43 -18.43
CA GLY A 81 41.80 -9.00 -18.11
C GLY A 81 40.87 -8.68 -16.95
N SER A 82 41.46 -8.15 -15.88
CA SER A 82 40.73 -7.53 -14.78
C SER A 82 39.86 -6.41 -15.35
N LEU A 83 38.53 -6.52 -15.22
CA LEU A 83 37.61 -5.42 -15.56
C LEU A 83 37.83 -4.20 -14.64
N THR A 84 38.57 -4.38 -13.54
CA THR A 84 38.99 -3.30 -12.63
C THR A 84 39.68 -2.18 -13.39
N GLY A 85 39.16 -0.96 -13.25
CA GLY A 85 39.65 0.24 -13.94
C GLY A 85 38.98 0.51 -15.29
N GLN A 86 38.32 -0.47 -15.90
CA GLN A 86 37.59 -0.30 -17.16
C GLN A 86 36.21 0.35 -16.94
N ALA A 87 35.69 1.00 -17.98
CA ALA A 87 34.34 1.56 -18.00
C ALA A 87 33.38 0.64 -18.77
N ILE A 88 32.30 0.22 -18.13
CA ILE A 88 31.15 -0.41 -18.79
C ILE A 88 30.05 0.63 -18.82
N SER A 89 29.71 1.14 -20.01
CA SER A 89 28.86 2.33 -20.14
C SER A 89 29.46 3.53 -19.38
N HIS A 90 28.77 4.06 -18.38
CA HIS A 90 29.23 5.14 -17.50
C HIS A 90 29.65 4.63 -16.12
N TYR A 91 29.74 3.30 -15.93
CA TYR A 91 30.16 2.67 -14.68
C TYR A 91 31.64 2.31 -14.73
N ARG A 92 32.44 2.94 -13.88
CA ARG A 92 33.86 2.60 -13.71
C ARG A 92 33.99 1.46 -12.71
N VAL A 93 34.41 0.29 -13.17
CA VAL A 93 34.57 -0.91 -12.33
C VAL A 93 35.75 -0.73 -11.38
N LEU A 94 35.57 -1.07 -10.11
CA LEU A 94 36.55 -0.84 -9.03
C LEU A 94 37.12 -2.14 -8.46
N GLU A 95 36.26 -3.07 -8.06
CA GLU A 95 36.68 -4.33 -7.43
C GLU A 95 35.63 -5.43 -7.66
N LYS A 96 36.07 -6.68 -7.67
CA LYS A 96 35.17 -7.85 -7.78
C LYS A 96 34.52 -8.12 -6.43
N LEU A 97 33.20 -8.23 -6.38
CA LEU A 97 32.43 -8.55 -5.17
C LEU A 97 32.14 -10.04 -5.03
N GLY A 98 31.96 -10.75 -6.14
CA GLY A 98 31.69 -12.19 -6.12
C GLY A 98 31.56 -12.82 -7.50
N ASP A 99 31.69 -14.15 -7.54
CA ASP A 99 31.47 -14.98 -8.72
C ASP A 99 30.32 -15.95 -8.43
N GLY A 100 29.37 -16.08 -9.35
CA GLY A 100 28.22 -16.97 -9.17
C GLY A 100 27.76 -17.57 -10.50
N GLY A 101 26.92 -18.59 -10.45
CA GLY A 101 26.48 -19.36 -11.64
C GLY A 101 25.73 -18.60 -12.73
N MET A 102 25.52 -17.28 -12.59
CA MET A 102 24.84 -16.41 -13.56
C MET A 102 25.66 -15.19 -13.98
N GLY A 103 26.93 -15.11 -13.57
CA GLY A 103 27.81 -13.98 -13.91
C GLY A 103 28.60 -13.45 -12.73
N VAL A 104 29.44 -12.46 -13.02
CA VAL A 104 30.37 -11.86 -12.06
C VAL A 104 29.81 -10.53 -11.56
N VAL A 105 29.78 -10.33 -10.24
CA VAL A 105 29.32 -9.08 -9.63
C VAL A 105 30.52 -8.22 -9.25
N TRP A 106 30.51 -6.98 -9.69
CA TRP A 106 31.57 -6.00 -9.45
C TRP A 106 31.03 -4.80 -8.69
N LYS A 107 31.86 -4.16 -7.87
CA LYS A 107 31.59 -2.81 -7.37
C LYS A 107 32.05 -1.83 -8.44
N ALA A 108 31.21 -0.88 -8.79
CA ALA A 108 31.54 0.17 -9.74
C ALA A 108 31.16 1.55 -9.20
N ARG A 109 31.80 2.60 -9.70
CA ARG A 109 31.39 4.00 -9.49
C ARG A 109 30.59 4.45 -10.71
N ASP A 110 29.34 4.83 -10.48
CA ASP A 110 28.54 5.56 -11.45
C ASP A 110 29.14 6.95 -11.63
N THR A 111 29.73 7.21 -12.79
CA THR A 111 30.44 8.47 -13.06
C THR A 111 29.50 9.66 -13.31
N ARG A 112 28.20 9.42 -13.51
CA ARG A 112 27.19 10.48 -13.71
C ARG A 112 26.57 10.95 -12.41
N LEU A 113 26.29 10.02 -11.51
CA LEU A 113 25.61 10.28 -10.23
C LEU A 113 26.54 10.26 -9.02
N ASP A 114 27.83 9.99 -9.25
CA ASP A 114 28.88 9.91 -8.25
C ASP A 114 28.58 9.00 -7.04
N ARG A 115 28.12 7.79 -7.32
CA ARG A 115 27.74 6.79 -6.30
C ARG A 115 28.32 5.41 -6.59
N TYR A 116 28.47 4.60 -5.55
CA TYR A 116 28.80 3.18 -5.72
C TYR A 116 27.57 2.37 -6.11
N VAL A 117 27.75 1.45 -7.06
CA VAL A 117 26.73 0.50 -7.53
C VAL A 117 27.34 -0.91 -7.55
N ALA A 118 26.49 -1.92 -7.42
CA ALA A 118 26.85 -3.29 -7.75
C ALA A 118 26.48 -3.54 -9.22
N LEU A 119 27.43 -4.03 -10.01
CA LEU A 119 27.30 -4.26 -11.44
C LEU A 119 27.45 -5.76 -11.72
N LYS A 120 26.34 -6.42 -12.00
CA LYS A 120 26.30 -7.85 -12.34
C LYS A 120 26.46 -8.00 -13.85
N VAL A 121 27.60 -8.55 -14.27
CA VAL A 121 27.96 -8.77 -15.68
C VAL A 121 27.69 -10.23 -16.03
N LEU A 122 26.89 -10.45 -17.08
CA LEU A 122 26.48 -11.79 -17.50
C LEU A 122 27.53 -12.42 -18.45
N PRO A 123 27.76 -13.74 -18.42
CA PRO A 123 28.74 -14.40 -19.27
C PRO A 123 28.42 -14.25 -20.77
N ALA A 124 29.46 -14.04 -21.60
CA ALA A 124 29.33 -14.02 -23.05
C ALA A 124 28.85 -15.40 -23.56
N GLY A 125 27.62 -15.45 -24.09
CA GLY A 125 26.98 -16.69 -24.57
C GLY A 125 25.76 -17.16 -23.76
N GLY A 126 25.50 -16.58 -22.58
CA GLY A 126 24.37 -16.99 -21.72
C GLY A 126 22.97 -16.67 -22.26
N ILE A 127 22.87 -15.80 -23.27
CA ILE A 127 21.61 -15.37 -23.87
C ILE A 127 21.78 -15.14 -25.39
N SER A 128 22.19 -16.16 -26.14
CA SER A 128 22.18 -16.12 -27.61
C SER A 128 20.77 -16.23 -28.21
N ASP A 129 19.78 -16.63 -27.40
CA ASP A 129 18.37 -16.78 -27.77
C ASP A 129 17.58 -15.46 -27.52
N PRO A 130 17.08 -14.79 -28.58
CA PRO A 130 16.33 -13.53 -28.47
C PRO A 130 15.10 -13.61 -27.56
N GLU A 131 14.42 -14.77 -27.48
CA GLU A 131 13.26 -14.93 -26.60
C GLU A 131 13.64 -14.96 -25.12
N ARG A 132 14.80 -15.55 -24.80
CA ARG A 132 15.32 -15.59 -23.42
C ARG A 132 15.74 -14.19 -22.99
N LYS A 133 16.39 -13.43 -23.87
CA LYS A 133 16.75 -12.03 -23.63
C LYS A 133 15.51 -11.19 -23.34
N ARG A 134 14.45 -11.37 -24.14
CA ARG A 134 13.18 -10.66 -23.97
C ARG A 134 12.50 -10.99 -22.65
N ARG A 135 12.42 -12.27 -22.27
CA ARG A 135 11.85 -12.69 -20.98
C ARG A 135 12.68 -12.23 -19.78
N PHE A 136 14.00 -12.30 -19.89
CA PHE A 136 14.93 -11.84 -18.86
C PHE A 136 14.80 -10.33 -18.60
N ILE A 137 14.79 -9.52 -19.66
CA ILE A 137 14.58 -8.07 -19.55
C ILE A 137 13.18 -7.77 -18.99
N GLN A 138 12.16 -8.54 -19.38
CA GLN A 138 10.79 -8.36 -18.87
C GLN A 138 10.70 -8.65 -17.36
N GLU A 139 11.31 -9.74 -16.88
CA GLU A 139 11.31 -10.08 -15.46
C GLU A 139 12.13 -9.07 -14.64
N ALA A 140 13.26 -8.61 -15.15
CA ALA A 140 14.07 -7.57 -14.50
C ALA A 140 13.34 -6.21 -14.43
N ARG A 141 12.56 -5.85 -15.47
CA ARG A 141 11.68 -4.66 -15.45
C ARG A 141 10.56 -4.79 -14.42
N ASN A 142 9.92 -5.96 -14.35
CA ASN A 142 8.88 -6.22 -13.36
C ASN A 142 9.45 -6.10 -11.93
N ALA A 143 10.66 -6.62 -11.69
CA ALA A 143 11.35 -6.49 -10.40
C ALA A 143 11.77 -5.04 -10.11
N SER A 144 12.17 -4.24 -11.11
CA SER A 144 12.56 -2.83 -10.91
C SER A 144 11.40 -1.92 -10.48
N ALA A 145 10.14 -2.36 -10.67
CA ALA A 145 8.97 -1.64 -10.20
C ALA A 145 8.79 -1.72 -8.68
N LEU A 146 9.49 -2.64 -8.01
CA LEU A 146 9.45 -2.80 -6.55
C LEU A 146 10.37 -1.77 -5.89
N ASN A 147 9.79 -0.79 -5.20
CA ASN A 147 10.52 0.15 -4.36
C ASN A 147 10.22 -0.12 -2.87
N HIS A 148 11.09 -0.89 -2.22
CA HIS A 148 10.93 -1.29 -0.81
C HIS A 148 12.28 -1.24 -0.09
N PRO A 149 12.36 -0.76 1.18
CA PRO A 149 13.62 -0.66 1.91
C PRO A 149 14.37 -1.99 2.05
N ASN A 150 13.65 -3.11 2.09
CA ASN A 150 14.24 -4.47 2.19
C ASN A 150 14.34 -5.23 0.86
N ILE A 151 14.11 -4.57 -0.28
CA ILE A 151 14.32 -5.15 -1.63
C ILE A 151 15.45 -4.39 -2.32
N ILE A 152 16.31 -5.09 -3.05
CA ILE A 152 17.39 -4.47 -3.81
C ILE A 152 16.84 -3.62 -4.97
N THR A 153 17.32 -2.38 -5.10
CA THR A 153 16.89 -1.51 -6.20
C THR A 153 17.72 -1.76 -7.45
N ILE A 154 17.07 -1.98 -8.60
CA ILE A 154 17.73 -2.03 -9.92
C ILE A 154 17.75 -0.62 -10.50
N TYR A 155 18.93 -0.12 -10.87
CA TYR A 155 19.12 1.22 -11.42
C TYR A 155 19.19 1.25 -12.95
N ASP A 156 19.84 0.26 -13.56
CA ASP A 156 20.04 0.23 -15.01
C ASP A 156 20.19 -1.23 -15.49
N ILE A 157 19.78 -1.47 -16.73
CA ILE A 157 19.96 -2.74 -17.44
C ILE A 157 20.39 -2.36 -18.85
N GLY A 158 21.56 -2.82 -19.26
CA GLY A 158 22.11 -2.41 -20.54
C GLY A 158 23.09 -3.41 -21.11
N GLN A 159 23.56 -3.07 -22.30
CA GLN A 159 24.57 -3.80 -23.01
C GLN A 159 25.69 -2.82 -23.40
N ALA A 160 26.88 -3.01 -22.85
CA ALA A 160 28.03 -2.14 -23.09
C ALA A 160 29.33 -2.90 -22.86
N GLY A 161 30.44 -2.48 -23.47
CA GLY A 161 31.75 -3.08 -23.24
C GLY A 161 32.85 -2.38 -24.05
N PRO A 162 34.13 -2.61 -23.72
CA PRO A 162 35.25 -2.10 -24.50
C PRO A 162 35.29 -2.72 -25.91
N GLU A 163 35.71 -1.93 -26.91
CA GLU A 163 36.19 -2.38 -28.23
C GLU A 163 35.38 -3.52 -28.89
N GLY A 164 34.11 -3.27 -29.19
CA GLY A 164 33.30 -4.15 -30.05
C GLY A 164 32.83 -5.46 -29.41
N ARG A 165 33.06 -5.70 -28.12
CA ARG A 165 32.55 -6.85 -27.36
C ARG A 165 31.56 -6.41 -26.27
N PRO A 166 30.29 -6.18 -26.63
CA PRO A 166 29.30 -5.72 -25.67
C PRO A 166 28.91 -6.83 -24.67
N VAL A 167 29.00 -6.55 -23.37
CA VAL A 167 28.50 -7.44 -22.30
C VAL A 167 27.15 -6.94 -21.78
N ASP A 168 26.25 -7.87 -21.49
CA ASP A 168 24.99 -7.56 -20.82
C ASP A 168 25.25 -7.35 -19.31
N PHE A 169 24.72 -6.27 -18.75
CA PHE A 169 24.91 -5.92 -17.35
C PHE A 169 23.60 -5.47 -16.67
N ILE A 170 23.56 -5.65 -15.34
CA ILE A 170 22.54 -5.08 -14.45
C ILE A 170 23.26 -4.24 -13.39
N ALA A 171 22.94 -2.95 -13.33
CA ALA A 171 23.40 -2.06 -12.27
C ALA A 171 22.33 -2.01 -11.17
N MET A 172 22.73 -2.28 -9.94
CA MET A 172 21.86 -2.33 -8.77
C MET A 172 22.48 -1.59 -7.58
N GLU A 173 21.66 -1.36 -6.56
CA GLU A 173 22.07 -0.83 -5.27
C GLU A 173 23.29 -1.60 -4.73
N PHE A 174 24.34 -0.88 -4.35
CA PHE A 174 25.46 -1.47 -3.62
C PHE A 174 25.12 -1.51 -2.13
N VAL A 175 25.03 -2.70 -1.55
CA VAL A 175 24.76 -2.87 -0.11
C VAL A 175 26.06 -3.25 0.58
N PRO A 176 26.65 -2.37 1.41
CA PRO A 176 27.87 -2.67 2.15
C PRO A 176 27.55 -3.62 3.31
N GLY A 177 27.78 -4.91 3.11
CA GLY A 177 27.39 -5.96 4.05
C GLY A 177 27.82 -7.36 3.61
N GLU A 178 27.35 -8.35 4.36
CA GLU A 178 27.63 -9.78 4.10
C GLU A 178 26.31 -10.52 3.79
N ALA A 179 26.40 -11.58 2.99
CA ALA A 179 25.26 -12.45 2.74
C ALA A 179 24.94 -13.30 3.99
N LEU A 180 23.66 -13.60 4.23
CA LEU A 180 23.20 -14.27 5.45
C LEU A 180 23.84 -15.65 5.65
N ASN A 181 24.19 -16.36 4.56
CA ASN A 181 24.92 -17.64 4.63
C ASN A 181 26.31 -17.53 5.26
N GLN A 182 26.94 -16.35 5.25
CA GLN A 182 28.23 -16.09 5.91
C GLN A 182 28.05 -15.71 7.38
N LEU A 183 26.87 -15.22 7.75
CA LEU A 183 26.57 -14.70 9.08
C LEU A 183 26.04 -15.75 10.05
N VAL A 184 25.37 -16.81 9.55
CA VAL A 184 24.76 -17.83 10.42
C VAL A 184 25.83 -18.81 10.93
N PRO A 185 26.15 -18.81 12.24
CA PRO A 185 27.12 -19.76 12.80
C PRO A 185 26.48 -21.15 12.96
N ARG A 186 27.30 -22.20 13.15
CA ARG A 186 26.83 -23.59 13.36
C ARG A 186 25.84 -23.79 14.53
N LYS A 187 25.78 -22.83 15.47
CA LYS A 187 24.88 -22.83 16.63
C LYS A 187 23.61 -21.98 16.45
N GLY A 188 23.43 -21.35 15.28
CA GLY A 188 22.38 -20.37 15.01
C GLY A 188 22.66 -18.97 15.55
N LEU A 189 21.93 -17.98 15.03
CA LEU A 189 22.03 -16.55 15.40
C LEU A 189 21.39 -16.28 16.77
N ARG A 190 21.64 -15.12 17.40
CA ARG A 190 20.87 -14.76 18.61
C ARG A 190 19.41 -14.53 18.23
N LEU A 191 18.49 -14.89 19.12
CA LEU A 191 17.05 -14.83 18.85
C LEU A 191 16.58 -13.42 18.43
N THR A 192 17.16 -12.39 19.03
CA THR A 192 16.92 -10.99 18.66
C THR A 192 17.33 -10.69 17.21
N GLU A 193 18.44 -11.24 16.74
CA GLU A 193 18.93 -11.09 15.36
C GLU A 193 18.07 -11.89 14.39
N VAL A 194 17.69 -13.13 14.76
CA VAL A 194 16.77 -13.96 13.98
C VAL A 194 15.48 -13.19 13.72
N LEU A 195 14.83 -12.68 14.76
CA LEU A 195 13.55 -11.97 14.63
C LEU A 195 13.73 -10.67 13.85
N GLN A 196 14.81 -9.92 14.09
CA GLN A 196 15.12 -8.70 13.35
C GLN A 196 15.27 -8.97 11.84
N TYR A 197 15.95 -10.04 11.43
CA TYR A 197 16.13 -10.37 10.03
C TYR A 197 14.87 -10.99 9.42
N ALA A 198 14.23 -11.91 10.13
CA ALA A 198 13.02 -12.60 9.68
C ALA A 198 11.87 -11.62 9.39
N ILE A 199 11.65 -10.64 10.26
CA ILE A 199 10.60 -9.61 10.08
C ILE A 199 10.86 -8.79 8.81
N GLN A 200 12.12 -8.40 8.56
CA GLN A 200 12.50 -7.62 7.37
C GLN A 200 12.34 -8.41 6.07
N VAL A 201 12.68 -9.71 6.08
CA VAL A 201 12.50 -10.58 4.91
C VAL A 201 11.02 -10.86 4.67
N ALA A 202 10.23 -11.10 5.71
CA ALA A 202 8.78 -11.27 5.58
C ALA A 202 8.09 -10.01 5.03
N ASP A 203 8.55 -8.82 5.42
CA ASP A 203 8.07 -7.54 4.87
C ASP A 203 8.40 -7.38 3.38
N ALA A 204 9.62 -7.72 2.98
CA ALA A 204 10.02 -7.71 1.57
C ALA A 204 9.19 -8.67 0.72
N LEU A 205 8.94 -9.89 1.21
CA LEU A 205 8.10 -10.87 0.52
C LEU A 205 6.65 -10.38 0.41
N ALA A 206 6.10 -9.80 1.48
CA ALA A 206 4.75 -9.25 1.47
C ALA A 206 4.60 -8.14 0.41
N ALA A 207 5.58 -7.24 0.32
CA ALA A 207 5.61 -6.19 -0.69
C ALA A 207 5.69 -6.74 -2.12
N ALA A 208 6.53 -7.74 -2.37
CA ALA A 208 6.65 -8.38 -3.68
C ALA A 208 5.38 -9.14 -4.07
N HIS A 209 4.80 -9.91 -3.14
CA HIS A 209 3.58 -10.69 -3.37
C HIS A 209 2.37 -9.79 -3.65
N ALA A 210 2.27 -8.64 -2.99
CA ALA A 210 1.23 -7.64 -3.27
C ALA A 210 1.31 -7.06 -4.70
N ALA A 211 2.52 -7.03 -5.27
CA ALA A 211 2.75 -6.66 -6.67
C ALA A 211 2.60 -7.84 -7.66
N GLY A 212 2.17 -9.01 -7.19
CA GLY A 212 2.03 -10.22 -8.00
C GLY A 212 3.35 -10.90 -8.38
N ILE A 213 4.44 -10.54 -7.71
CA ILE A 213 5.79 -11.06 -7.99
C ILE A 213 6.16 -12.10 -6.94
N VAL A 214 6.45 -13.32 -7.38
CA VAL A 214 6.92 -14.43 -6.54
C VAL A 214 8.43 -14.58 -6.73
N HIS A 215 9.20 -14.69 -5.64
CA HIS A 215 10.66 -14.72 -5.66
C HIS A 215 11.24 -16.02 -6.25
N ARG A 216 10.69 -17.18 -5.87
CA ARG A 216 11.01 -18.53 -6.39
C ARG A 216 12.41 -19.08 -6.11
N ASP A 217 13.31 -18.32 -5.50
CA ASP A 217 14.69 -18.73 -5.17
C ASP A 217 15.17 -18.07 -3.86
N LEU A 218 14.30 -17.99 -2.86
CA LEU A 218 14.67 -17.40 -1.58
C LEU A 218 15.61 -18.35 -0.81
N LYS A 219 16.81 -17.87 -0.49
CA LYS A 219 17.84 -18.62 0.24
C LYS A 219 18.79 -17.66 0.97
N PRO A 220 19.60 -18.12 1.95
CA PRO A 220 20.45 -17.22 2.72
C PRO A 220 21.49 -16.47 1.87
N GLY A 221 21.95 -17.05 0.76
CA GLY A 221 22.84 -16.37 -0.19
C GLY A 221 22.20 -15.19 -0.96
N ASN A 222 20.86 -15.12 -1.00
CA ASN A 222 20.10 -14.04 -1.64
C ASN A 222 19.61 -13.00 -0.61
N LEU A 223 20.13 -13.02 0.61
CA LEU A 223 19.78 -12.08 1.69
C LEU A 223 21.05 -11.37 2.15
N MET A 224 21.18 -10.07 1.85
CA MET A 224 22.33 -9.28 2.25
C MET A 224 22.02 -8.49 3.52
N VAL A 225 22.89 -8.57 4.52
CA VAL A 225 22.75 -7.83 5.79
C VAL A 225 23.81 -6.75 5.87
N SER A 226 23.37 -5.51 6.01
CA SER A 226 24.25 -4.35 6.10
C SER A 226 25.13 -4.38 7.35
N GLY A 227 26.43 -4.14 7.20
CA GLY A 227 27.41 -4.19 8.29
C GLY A 227 27.31 -3.03 9.29
N PRO A 228 28.05 -3.07 10.41
CA PRO A 228 28.01 -2.04 11.47
C PRO A 228 28.41 -0.64 11.02
N ALA A 229 29.27 -0.54 9.99
CA ALA A 229 29.73 0.72 9.41
C ALA A 229 28.78 1.30 8.33
N SER A 230 27.67 0.61 8.03
CA SER A 230 26.63 1.11 7.13
C SER A 230 25.81 2.21 7.82
N ALA A 231 25.21 3.12 7.03
CA ALA A 231 24.25 4.10 7.53
C ALA A 231 23.02 3.45 8.21
N TYR A 232 22.74 2.18 7.89
CA TYR A 232 21.64 1.40 8.44
C TYR A 232 22.13 -0.02 8.83
N PRO A 233 22.83 -0.19 9.96
CA PRO A 233 23.40 -1.48 10.36
C PRO A 233 22.29 -2.50 10.67
N GLY A 234 22.47 -3.74 10.23
CA GLY A 234 21.48 -4.82 10.43
C GLY A 234 20.24 -4.73 9.51
N CYS A 235 20.25 -3.86 8.50
CA CYS A 235 19.23 -3.81 7.46
C CYS A 235 19.40 -4.99 6.49
N VAL A 236 18.33 -5.74 6.24
CA VAL A 236 18.32 -6.87 5.30
C VAL A 236 17.81 -6.40 3.94
N LYS A 237 18.49 -6.82 2.87
CA LYS A 237 18.12 -6.59 1.47
C LYS A 237 17.96 -7.94 0.77
N VAL A 238 16.75 -8.21 0.28
CA VAL A 238 16.43 -9.37 -0.54
C VAL A 238 16.93 -9.14 -1.97
N LEU A 239 17.75 -10.06 -2.46
CA LEU A 239 18.41 -10.03 -3.77
C LEU A 239 17.71 -10.98 -4.75
N ASP A 240 17.91 -10.77 -6.05
CA ASP A 240 17.66 -11.73 -7.14
C ASP A 240 16.25 -12.38 -7.17
N PHE A 241 15.22 -11.62 -7.58
CA PHE A 241 13.89 -12.16 -7.90
C PHE A 241 13.91 -12.99 -9.19
N GLY A 242 14.07 -14.32 -9.07
CA GLY A 242 13.74 -15.29 -10.13
C GLY A 242 14.58 -15.30 -11.42
N LEU A 243 15.50 -14.34 -11.61
CA LEU A 243 16.34 -14.17 -12.81
C LEU A 243 17.20 -15.40 -13.18
N ALA A 244 17.31 -16.34 -12.25
CA ALA A 244 18.15 -17.53 -12.29
C ALA A 244 17.71 -18.65 -13.23
N LYS A 245 16.41 -18.85 -13.42
CA LYS A 245 15.87 -20.06 -14.11
C LYS A 245 15.65 -19.87 -15.62
N LEU A 246 16.03 -18.72 -16.17
CA LEU A 246 15.86 -18.37 -17.58
C LEU A 246 17.09 -18.62 -18.46
N THR A 247 18.28 -18.82 -17.86
CA THR A 247 19.55 -19.01 -18.57
C THR A 247 19.98 -20.47 -18.75
N MET A 248 19.25 -21.45 -18.19
CA MET A 248 19.63 -22.87 -18.29
C MET A 248 19.22 -23.52 -19.64
N PRO A 249 20.02 -24.47 -20.18
CA PRO A 249 19.68 -25.20 -21.40
C PRO A 249 18.40 -26.05 -21.27
N PRO A 250 17.66 -26.31 -22.36
CA PRO A 250 16.36 -26.99 -22.34
C PRO A 250 16.35 -28.36 -21.62
N GLY A 251 17.47 -29.09 -21.62
CA GLY A 251 17.58 -30.42 -21.02
C GLY A 251 17.54 -30.48 -19.48
N THR A 252 17.65 -29.35 -18.77
CA THR A 252 17.54 -29.34 -17.29
C THR A 252 16.13 -29.04 -16.78
N ARG A 253 15.20 -28.62 -17.64
CA ARG A 253 13.77 -28.51 -17.30
C ARG A 253 13.06 -29.87 -17.25
N ASP A 254 13.60 -30.87 -17.94
CA ASP A 254 13.06 -32.24 -17.97
C ASP A 254 13.43 -33.10 -16.75
N LEU A 255 14.24 -32.60 -15.81
CA LEU A 255 14.55 -33.31 -14.56
C LEU A 255 13.33 -33.54 -13.63
N THR A 256 12.18 -32.95 -13.94
CA THR A 256 10.93 -33.11 -13.17
C THR A 256 9.80 -33.81 -13.96
N ARG A 257 10.05 -34.24 -15.20
CA ARG A 257 9.06 -34.96 -16.03
C ARG A 257 9.55 -36.37 -16.34
N THR A 258 9.20 -37.32 -15.46
CA THR A 258 9.20 -38.78 -15.65
C THR A 258 10.09 -39.32 -16.78
N GLY A 259 11.35 -39.61 -16.47
CA GLY A 259 12.29 -40.34 -17.32
C GLY A 259 13.46 -40.84 -16.47
N THR A 260 13.78 -42.13 -16.58
CA THR A 260 14.74 -42.90 -15.77
C THR A 260 16.10 -42.22 -15.56
N MET A 261 16.58 -42.21 -14.30
CA MET A 261 17.92 -41.79 -13.91
C MET A 261 18.96 -42.78 -14.42
N ASN A 262 19.59 -42.52 -15.56
CA ASN A 262 20.82 -43.19 -15.98
C ASN A 262 21.64 -42.20 -16.84
N GLY A 263 22.45 -41.40 -16.18
CA GLY A 263 23.33 -40.43 -16.83
C GLY A 263 24.11 -39.71 -15.75
N VAL A 264 25.39 -40.07 -15.61
CA VAL A 264 26.32 -39.51 -14.64
C VAL A 264 26.34 -38.00 -14.79
N ILE A 265 25.81 -37.30 -13.78
CA ILE A 265 25.94 -35.87 -13.64
C ILE A 265 27.42 -35.61 -13.30
N GLU A 266 28.23 -35.28 -14.30
CA GLU A 266 29.51 -34.59 -14.06
C GLU A 266 29.19 -33.21 -13.50
N THR A 267 29.09 -33.11 -12.18
CA THR A 267 29.04 -31.84 -11.46
C THR A 267 30.27 -31.69 -10.61
N ASP A 268 30.94 -30.56 -10.81
CA ASP A 268 31.94 -30.01 -9.90
C ASP A 268 31.43 -30.11 -8.44
N PRO A 269 32.17 -30.76 -7.54
CA PRO A 269 31.67 -31.11 -6.21
C PRO A 269 31.44 -29.86 -5.36
N GLY A 270 30.17 -29.49 -5.16
CA GLY A 270 29.73 -28.53 -4.13
C GLY A 270 28.77 -27.42 -4.57
N MET A 271 28.64 -27.12 -5.87
CA MET A 271 27.92 -25.90 -6.29
C MET A 271 26.38 -26.07 -6.43
N ILE A 272 25.89 -27.23 -6.84
CA ILE A 272 24.44 -27.44 -7.10
C ILE A 272 23.67 -27.90 -5.84
N VAL A 273 24.34 -28.60 -4.92
CA VAL A 273 23.74 -29.16 -3.70
C VAL A 273 23.19 -28.07 -2.76
N GLY A 274 23.72 -26.84 -2.81
CA GLY A 274 23.31 -25.74 -1.93
C GLY A 274 21.97 -25.09 -2.24
N THR A 275 21.52 -25.06 -3.49
CA THR A 275 20.30 -24.32 -3.89
C THR A 275 19.03 -25.16 -3.71
N VAL A 276 19.14 -26.50 -3.79
CA VAL A 276 17.98 -27.41 -3.73
C VAL A 276 17.34 -27.44 -2.33
N SER A 277 18.11 -27.25 -1.26
CA SER A 277 17.67 -27.37 0.14
C SER A 277 16.57 -26.38 0.58
N TYR A 278 16.31 -25.30 -0.18
CA TYR A 278 15.30 -24.29 0.14
C TYR A 278 14.08 -24.35 -0.78
N MET A 279 14.04 -25.32 -1.69
CA MET A 279 12.95 -25.49 -2.65
C MET A 279 11.67 -25.96 -1.94
N SER A 280 10.52 -25.43 -2.35
CA SER A 280 9.22 -25.91 -1.86
C SER A 280 8.82 -27.25 -2.50
N PRO A 281 7.96 -28.06 -1.85
CA PRO A 281 7.45 -29.32 -2.39
C PRO A 281 6.88 -29.17 -3.80
N GLU A 282 6.05 -28.15 -4.02
CA GLU A 282 5.45 -27.86 -5.32
C GLU A 282 6.50 -27.48 -6.39
N GLN A 283 7.62 -26.87 -6.00
CA GLN A 283 8.74 -26.62 -6.91
C GLN A 283 9.51 -27.89 -7.24
N ALA A 284 9.70 -28.79 -6.27
CA ALA A 284 10.34 -30.09 -6.48
C ALA A 284 9.49 -31.01 -7.38
N GLU A 285 8.16 -30.90 -7.31
CA GLU A 285 7.21 -31.62 -8.18
C GLU A 285 6.95 -30.95 -9.54
N GLY A 286 7.51 -29.77 -9.79
CA GLY A 286 7.28 -29.02 -11.03
C GLY A 286 5.85 -28.45 -11.18
N LYS A 287 5.11 -28.29 -10.09
CA LYS A 287 3.76 -27.72 -10.07
C LYS A 287 3.78 -26.19 -10.25
N LYS A 288 2.61 -25.62 -10.56
CA LYS A 288 2.44 -24.16 -10.66
C LYS A 288 2.70 -23.51 -9.30
N LEU A 289 3.55 -22.47 -9.31
CA LEU A 289 3.97 -21.77 -8.10
C LEU A 289 3.11 -20.54 -7.82
N ASP A 290 2.85 -20.29 -6.55
CA ASP A 290 2.30 -19.04 -6.03
C ASP A 290 3.15 -18.52 -4.84
N ALA A 291 2.70 -17.44 -4.19
CA ALA A 291 3.38 -16.80 -3.07
C ALA A 291 3.73 -17.75 -1.90
N ARG A 292 2.99 -18.86 -1.73
CA ARG A 292 3.18 -19.82 -0.64
C ARG A 292 4.41 -20.69 -0.81
N ALA A 293 4.97 -20.75 -2.01
CA ALA A 293 6.27 -21.34 -2.27
C ALA A 293 7.39 -20.55 -1.56
N ASP A 294 7.35 -19.21 -1.64
CA ASP A 294 8.34 -18.36 -0.96
C ASP A 294 8.21 -18.43 0.57
N ILE A 295 6.99 -18.63 1.09
CA ILE A 295 6.73 -18.82 2.52
C ILE A 295 7.40 -20.11 3.02
N PHE A 296 7.38 -21.18 2.24
CA PHE A 296 8.10 -22.41 2.58
C PHE A 296 9.61 -22.19 2.57
N SER A 297 10.14 -21.57 1.52
CA SER A 297 11.57 -21.22 1.45
C SER A 297 11.99 -20.31 2.61
N PHE A 298 11.15 -19.36 3.00
CA PHE A 298 11.35 -18.53 4.18
C PHE A 298 11.41 -19.35 5.45
N GLY A 299 10.49 -20.31 5.63
CA GLY A 299 10.50 -21.25 6.74
C GLY A 299 11.82 -22.02 6.84
N ALA A 300 12.38 -22.42 5.70
CA ALA A 300 13.67 -23.11 5.67
C ALA A 300 14.84 -22.18 6.05
N VAL A 301 14.83 -20.93 5.59
CA VAL A 301 15.81 -19.91 6.00
C VAL A 301 15.70 -19.61 7.50
N LEU A 302 14.48 -19.46 8.02
CA LEU A 302 14.22 -19.20 9.44
C LEU A 302 14.71 -20.35 10.33
N TYR A 303 14.44 -21.59 9.93
CA TYR A 303 14.94 -22.78 10.60
C TYR A 303 16.48 -22.77 10.69
N GLU A 304 17.17 -22.47 9.60
CA GLU A 304 18.64 -22.40 9.57
C GLU A 304 19.18 -21.24 10.40
N MET A 305 18.55 -20.07 10.38
CA MET A 305 18.93 -18.95 11.25
C MET A 305 18.85 -19.31 12.74
N ILE A 306 17.84 -20.11 13.14
CA ILE A 306 17.64 -20.49 14.54
C ILE A 306 18.60 -21.62 14.97
N THR A 307 18.76 -22.64 14.12
CA THR A 307 19.47 -23.89 14.47
C THR A 307 20.93 -23.92 14.04
N GLY A 308 21.32 -23.09 13.06
CA GLY A 308 22.59 -23.19 12.37
C GLY A 308 22.71 -24.41 11.45
N ARG A 309 21.61 -25.12 11.19
CA ARG A 309 21.55 -26.35 10.38
C ARG A 309 20.53 -26.19 9.27
N ARG A 310 20.79 -26.79 8.11
CA ARG A 310 19.80 -26.85 7.02
C ARG A 310 18.59 -27.67 7.44
N THR A 311 17.41 -27.25 6.98
CA THR A 311 16.13 -27.90 7.24
C THR A 311 16.05 -29.30 6.63
N PHE A 312 16.49 -29.42 5.37
CA PHE A 312 16.54 -30.67 4.62
C PHE A 312 17.96 -30.90 4.10
N GLY A 313 18.55 -32.03 4.44
CA GLY A 313 19.89 -32.44 4.04
C GLY A 313 19.88 -33.86 3.47
N GLY A 314 20.93 -34.18 2.71
CA GLY A 314 21.10 -35.50 2.11
C GLY A 314 22.38 -35.55 1.29
N ASP A 315 22.88 -36.77 1.05
CA ASP A 315 24.17 -36.98 0.36
C ASP A 315 24.08 -36.80 -1.17
N SER A 316 22.87 -36.61 -1.72
CA SER A 316 22.64 -36.38 -3.14
C SER A 316 21.46 -35.44 -3.38
N VAL A 317 21.37 -34.86 -4.59
CA VAL A 317 20.23 -34.00 -4.97
C VAL A 317 18.90 -34.75 -4.88
N ALA A 318 18.88 -36.02 -5.27
CA ALA A 318 17.68 -36.85 -5.21
C ALA A 318 17.22 -37.12 -3.77
N SER A 319 18.16 -37.33 -2.82
CA SER A 319 17.79 -37.53 -1.42
C SER A 319 17.27 -36.24 -0.77
N ILE A 320 17.83 -35.07 -1.11
CA ILE A 320 17.32 -33.77 -0.65
C ILE A 320 15.91 -33.50 -1.20
N LEU A 321 15.66 -33.76 -2.49
CA LEU A 321 14.32 -33.61 -3.07
C LEU A 321 13.31 -34.55 -2.42
N SER A 322 13.69 -35.80 -2.15
CA SER A 322 12.83 -36.74 -1.42
C SER A 322 12.51 -36.22 -0.01
N ALA A 323 13.49 -35.69 0.71
CA ALA A 323 13.29 -35.12 2.05
C ALA A 323 12.36 -33.90 2.03
N ILE A 324 12.49 -33.02 1.02
CA ILE A 324 11.59 -31.88 0.83
C ILE A 324 10.15 -32.35 0.62
N LEU A 325 9.92 -33.44 -0.10
CA LEU A 325 8.58 -33.95 -0.39
C LEU A 325 7.95 -34.75 0.76
N ARG A 326 8.75 -35.48 1.55
CA ARG A 326 8.24 -36.51 2.45
C ARG A 326 8.59 -36.31 3.92
N ASP A 327 9.74 -35.72 4.23
CA ASP A 327 10.25 -35.73 5.59
C ASP A 327 9.79 -34.48 6.36
N GLU A 328 9.40 -34.66 7.62
CA GLU A 328 9.13 -33.55 8.54
C GLU A 328 10.44 -33.11 9.23
N PRO A 329 10.75 -31.81 9.27
CA PRO A 329 11.95 -31.32 9.94
C PRO A 329 11.82 -31.47 11.46
N ALA A 330 12.94 -31.73 12.13
CA ALA A 330 12.98 -31.84 13.59
C ALA A 330 12.49 -30.54 14.26
N PRO A 331 11.64 -30.57 15.30
CA PRO A 331 11.19 -29.36 15.97
C PRO A 331 12.36 -28.52 16.48
N VAL A 332 12.29 -27.20 16.25
CA VAL A 332 13.38 -26.27 16.57
C VAL A 332 13.59 -26.18 18.07
N ALA A 333 12.50 -26.31 18.84
CA ALA A 333 12.52 -26.41 20.30
C ALA A 333 13.32 -27.62 20.83
N GLY A 334 13.44 -28.69 20.04
CA GLY A 334 14.27 -29.86 20.39
C GLY A 334 15.76 -29.68 20.12
N ILE A 335 16.15 -28.65 19.34
CA ILE A 335 17.54 -28.36 18.96
C ILE A 335 18.10 -27.20 19.78
N ARG A 336 17.28 -26.20 20.10
CA ARG A 336 17.68 -24.99 20.84
C ARG A 336 16.81 -24.76 22.06
N HIS A 337 17.40 -24.91 23.24
CA HIS A 337 16.76 -24.58 24.51
C HIS A 337 16.47 -23.07 24.63
N GLY A 338 15.32 -22.72 25.23
CA GLY A 338 14.89 -21.34 25.45
C GLY A 338 14.21 -20.67 24.26
N LEU A 339 13.76 -21.44 23.26
CA LEU A 339 12.97 -20.92 22.15
C LEU A 339 11.51 -20.67 22.58
N PRO A 340 10.90 -19.51 22.26
CA PRO A 340 9.47 -19.29 22.46
C PRO A 340 8.65 -20.30 21.66
N ARG A 341 7.58 -20.83 22.28
CA ARG A 341 6.68 -21.81 21.64
C ARG A 341 6.07 -21.28 20.35
N ASP A 342 5.73 -19.99 20.32
CA ASP A 342 5.15 -19.37 19.13
C ASP A 342 6.13 -19.30 17.96
N LEU A 343 7.44 -19.15 18.22
CA LEU A 343 8.42 -19.18 17.14
C LEU A 343 8.57 -20.58 16.54
N ASP A 344 8.54 -21.63 17.35
CA ASP A 344 8.53 -23.02 16.88
C ASP A 344 7.29 -23.28 16.01
N ARG A 345 6.10 -22.85 16.49
CA ARG A 345 4.83 -22.94 15.74
C ARG A 345 4.89 -22.20 14.40
N ILE A 346 5.50 -21.02 14.34
CA ILE A 346 5.68 -20.26 13.10
C ILE A 346 6.54 -21.04 12.10
N VAL A 347 7.66 -21.60 12.54
CA VAL A 347 8.57 -22.38 11.69
C VAL A 347 7.86 -23.61 11.14
N THR A 348 7.19 -24.38 11.99
CA THR A 348 6.43 -25.57 11.59
C THR A 348 5.36 -25.23 10.57
N ARG A 349 4.59 -24.16 10.79
CA ARG A 349 3.53 -23.73 9.87
C ARG A 349 4.07 -23.27 8.51
N CYS A 350 5.24 -22.64 8.46
CA CYS A 350 5.87 -22.30 7.18
C CYS A 350 6.29 -23.54 6.38
N LEU A 351 6.73 -24.60 7.08
CA LEU A 351 7.30 -25.82 6.51
C LEU A 351 6.27 -26.94 6.26
N GLU A 352 4.97 -26.66 6.42
CA GLU A 352 3.88 -27.56 6.05
C GLU A 352 4.01 -27.99 4.59
N LYS A 353 3.84 -29.28 4.28
CA LYS A 353 3.98 -29.77 2.90
C LYS A 353 2.84 -29.29 2.01
N ASP A 354 1.62 -29.29 2.54
CA ASP A 354 0.43 -28.76 1.87
C ASP A 354 0.43 -27.21 1.90
N PRO A 355 0.49 -26.53 0.75
CA PRO A 355 0.46 -25.06 0.69
C PRO A 355 -0.78 -24.43 1.35
N THR A 356 -1.92 -25.14 1.40
CA THR A 356 -3.16 -24.62 2.01
C THR A 356 -3.08 -24.54 3.54
N ARG A 357 -2.18 -25.31 4.16
CA ARG A 357 -1.94 -25.32 5.61
C ARG A 357 -0.86 -24.32 6.06
N ARG A 358 -0.08 -23.79 5.12
CA ARG A 358 0.92 -22.74 5.38
C ARG A 358 0.26 -21.40 5.69
N TYR A 359 1.06 -20.40 6.04
CA TYR A 359 0.61 -19.01 5.91
C TYR A 359 0.19 -18.74 4.46
N GLN A 360 -0.95 -18.09 4.28
CA GLN A 360 -1.44 -17.75 2.94
C GLN A 360 -0.83 -16.44 2.42
N HIS A 361 -0.39 -15.57 3.34
CA HIS A 361 0.24 -14.29 3.02
C HIS A 361 1.47 -14.04 3.91
N ALA A 362 2.56 -13.53 3.32
CA ALA A 362 3.77 -13.18 4.07
C ALA A 362 3.56 -12.03 5.08
N GLY A 363 2.53 -11.21 4.89
CA GLY A 363 2.14 -10.17 5.84
C GLY A 363 1.68 -10.74 7.19
N ASP A 364 0.92 -11.84 7.19
CA ASP A 364 0.45 -12.50 8.43
C ASP A 364 1.64 -13.09 9.20
N LEU A 365 2.57 -13.70 8.46
CA LEU A 365 3.82 -14.21 9.00
C LEU A 365 4.67 -13.12 9.65
N LYS A 366 4.76 -11.94 9.04
CA LYS A 366 5.45 -10.78 9.63
C LYS A 366 4.83 -10.35 10.96
N ILE A 367 3.50 -10.31 11.04
CA ILE A 367 2.76 -9.93 12.25
C ILE A 367 3.06 -10.93 13.38
N ASP A 368 2.97 -12.23 13.12
CA ASP A 368 3.25 -13.26 14.12
C ASP A 368 4.70 -13.21 14.62
N LEU A 369 5.68 -12.93 13.73
CA LEU A 369 7.07 -12.74 14.12
C LEU A 369 7.30 -11.48 14.97
N GLN A 370 6.57 -10.40 14.69
CA GLN A 370 6.64 -9.16 15.46
C GLN A 370 6.07 -9.35 16.87
N GLN A 371 4.96 -10.10 16.99
CA GLN A 371 4.39 -10.44 18.31
C GLN A 371 5.40 -11.20 19.18
N VAL A 372 6.06 -12.23 18.63
CA VAL A 372 7.11 -12.98 19.35
C VAL A 372 8.24 -12.05 19.82
N LYS A 373 8.63 -11.07 19.00
CA LYS A 373 9.66 -10.09 19.36
C LYS A 373 9.22 -9.18 20.50
N ASP A 374 7.97 -8.75 20.50
CA ASP A 374 7.41 -7.84 21.51
C ASP A 374 7.19 -8.57 22.86
N ASP A 375 6.76 -9.83 22.82
CA ASP A 375 6.60 -10.69 24.00
C ASP A 375 7.95 -10.95 24.69
N LEU A 376 9.00 -11.18 23.90
CA LEU A 376 10.37 -11.31 24.40
C LEU A 376 10.91 -10.02 25.03
N ALA A 377 10.54 -8.85 24.49
CA ALA A 377 10.96 -7.55 25.01
C ALA A 377 10.22 -7.18 26.31
N SER A 378 8.99 -7.66 26.48
CA SER A 378 8.12 -7.37 27.63
C SER A 378 8.38 -8.27 28.84
N GLY A 379 9.22 -9.31 28.69
CA GLY A 379 9.56 -10.25 29.76
C GLY A 379 8.42 -11.23 30.11
N ASP A 380 7.31 -11.20 29.38
CA ASP A 380 6.09 -11.97 29.64
C ASP A 380 6.14 -13.40 29.07
N SER A 381 7.32 -14.02 29.12
CA SER A 381 7.45 -15.44 28.81
C SER A 381 7.02 -16.26 30.02
N ALA A 382 5.77 -16.72 29.99
CA ALA A 382 5.23 -17.72 30.90
C ALA A 382 6.07 -19.01 30.84
N ILE A 383 7.05 -19.13 31.73
CA ILE A 383 7.68 -20.39 32.10
C ILE A 383 6.67 -21.12 33.01
N ALA A 384 5.91 -22.05 32.44
CA ALA A 384 5.14 -22.98 33.24
C ALA A 384 6.10 -23.94 33.98
N PRO A 385 5.92 -24.20 35.29
CA PRO A 385 6.84 -25.03 36.05
C PRO A 385 6.71 -26.51 35.70
N GLU A 386 7.85 -27.17 35.48
CA GLU A 386 7.94 -28.64 35.47
C GLU A 386 7.57 -29.19 36.85
N ARG A 387 6.54 -30.04 36.91
CA ARG A 387 6.22 -30.82 38.12
C ARG A 387 7.00 -32.13 38.10
N PRO A 388 7.64 -32.54 39.23
CA PRO A 388 8.37 -33.79 39.29
C PRO A 388 7.39 -34.98 39.41
N VAL A 389 7.50 -35.93 38.49
CA VAL A 389 6.81 -37.23 38.60
C VAL A 389 7.60 -38.13 39.55
N ARG A 390 7.13 -38.24 40.80
CA ARG A 390 7.53 -39.32 41.70
C ARG A 390 6.70 -40.56 41.40
N GLN A 391 7.37 -41.64 41.03
CA GLN A 391 6.79 -42.98 40.96
C GLN A 391 6.34 -43.43 42.35
N ARG A 392 5.08 -43.87 42.47
CA ARG A 392 4.69 -44.95 43.40
C ARG A 392 3.45 -45.65 42.88
N ALA A 393 3.60 -46.96 42.74
CA ALA A 393 2.60 -47.90 42.26
C ALA A 393 1.42 -48.05 43.23
N GLY A 394 0.26 -48.43 42.68
CA GLY A 394 -0.76 -49.19 43.42
C GLY A 394 -2.19 -48.67 43.27
N ARG A 395 -2.96 -49.35 42.39
CA ARG A 395 -4.43 -49.51 42.34
C ARG A 395 -5.28 -48.23 42.40
N GLN A 396 -6.15 -47.98 41.42
CA GLN A 396 -7.50 -47.38 41.58
C GLN A 396 -8.25 -47.29 40.24
N TRP A 397 -8.88 -48.40 39.84
CA TRP A 397 -9.65 -48.61 38.60
C TRP A 397 -10.98 -47.83 38.54
N TRP A 398 -11.41 -47.16 39.63
CA TRP A 398 -12.65 -46.38 39.66
C TRP A 398 -12.51 -44.93 39.16
N ARG A 399 -11.28 -44.42 38.97
CA ARG A 399 -11.06 -43.06 38.45
C ARG A 399 -11.24 -42.95 36.92
N ALA A 400 -11.14 -44.06 36.19
CA ALA A 400 -11.26 -44.08 34.73
C ALA A 400 -12.70 -43.80 34.25
N ALA A 401 -13.71 -44.28 34.98
CA ALA A 401 -15.12 -44.08 34.62
C ALA A 401 -15.58 -42.62 34.79
N MET A 402 -15.03 -41.90 35.78
CA MET A 402 -15.33 -40.48 36.03
C MET A 402 -14.53 -39.55 35.10
N ALA A 403 -13.32 -39.96 34.72
CA ALA A 403 -12.53 -39.25 33.72
C ALA A 403 -13.14 -39.36 32.31
N ALA A 404 -13.73 -40.50 31.94
CA ALA A 404 -14.36 -40.69 30.64
C ALA A 404 -15.63 -39.82 30.47
N SER A 405 -16.45 -39.68 31.52
CA SER A 405 -17.65 -38.85 31.50
C SER A 405 -17.33 -37.34 31.47
N ILE A 406 -16.29 -36.92 32.20
CA ILE A 406 -15.76 -35.54 32.14
C ILE A 406 -15.11 -35.28 30.78
N ALA A 407 -14.37 -36.23 30.21
CA ALA A 407 -13.74 -36.09 28.90
C ALA A 407 -14.76 -36.02 27.75
N VAL A 408 -15.87 -36.75 27.83
CA VAL A 408 -16.97 -36.65 26.85
C VAL A 408 -17.70 -35.32 27.00
N SER A 409 -17.92 -34.84 28.23
CA SER A 409 -18.58 -33.55 28.49
C SER A 409 -17.69 -32.35 28.09
N LEU A 410 -16.39 -32.44 28.37
CA LEU A 410 -15.39 -31.46 27.92
C LEU A 410 -15.13 -31.56 26.42
N GLY A 411 -15.19 -32.75 25.83
CA GLY A 411 -15.08 -32.96 24.39
C GLY A 411 -16.27 -32.41 23.62
N ALA A 412 -17.49 -32.61 24.14
CA ALA A 412 -18.71 -32.02 23.60
C ALA A 412 -18.71 -30.49 23.78
N GLY A 413 -18.28 -29.98 24.93
CA GLY A 413 -18.11 -28.55 25.18
C GLY A 413 -17.05 -27.91 24.30
N TRP A 414 -15.92 -28.58 24.08
CA TRP A 414 -14.84 -28.14 23.19
C TRP A 414 -15.27 -28.19 21.72
N TRP A 415 -15.99 -29.24 21.30
CA TRP A 415 -16.51 -29.34 19.94
C TRP A 415 -17.58 -28.28 19.66
N LEU A 416 -18.48 -27.98 20.61
CA LEU A 416 -19.45 -26.88 20.49
C LEU A 416 -18.80 -25.49 20.55
N HIS A 417 -17.67 -25.33 21.25
CA HIS A 417 -16.94 -24.05 21.35
C HIS A 417 -15.97 -23.80 20.19
N ASN A 418 -15.38 -24.85 19.62
CA ASN A 418 -14.42 -24.80 18.50
C ASN A 418 -15.03 -25.11 17.14
N SER A 419 -16.32 -25.41 17.05
CA SER A 419 -17.06 -25.39 15.78
C SER A 419 -17.28 -23.93 15.33
N ARG A 420 -16.18 -23.21 15.07
CA ARG A 420 -16.23 -22.07 14.16
C ARG A 420 -16.22 -22.68 12.76
N GLU A 421 -17.32 -22.51 12.04
CA GLU A 421 -17.43 -22.90 10.63
C GLU A 421 -16.15 -22.47 9.89
N ALA A 422 -15.60 -23.37 9.08
CA ALA A 422 -14.50 -23.01 8.18
C ALA A 422 -14.92 -21.75 7.39
N PRO A 423 -14.05 -20.74 7.21
CA PRO A 423 -14.42 -19.52 6.52
C PRO A 423 -15.01 -19.86 5.16
N VAL A 424 -16.29 -19.56 4.95
CA VAL A 424 -16.93 -19.74 3.65
C VAL A 424 -16.15 -18.88 2.65
N PRO A 425 -15.63 -19.43 1.54
CA PRO A 425 -14.90 -18.64 0.56
C PRO A 425 -15.77 -17.48 0.08
N MET A 426 -15.33 -16.26 0.38
CA MET A 426 -16.01 -15.05 -0.04
C MET A 426 -15.59 -14.71 -1.47
N GLN A 427 -16.56 -14.52 -2.36
CA GLN A 427 -16.35 -14.10 -3.73
C GLN A 427 -16.46 -12.58 -3.81
N LEU A 428 -15.49 -11.96 -4.50
CA LEU A 428 -15.52 -10.55 -4.84
C LEU A 428 -16.09 -10.35 -6.24
N THR A 429 -17.15 -9.55 -6.35
CA THR A 429 -17.82 -9.22 -7.60
C THR A 429 -17.93 -7.72 -7.74
N ARG A 430 -17.42 -7.16 -8.84
CA ARG A 430 -17.57 -5.74 -9.16
C ARG A 430 -18.98 -5.49 -9.72
N LEU A 431 -19.78 -4.66 -9.04
CA LEU A 431 -21.16 -4.36 -9.41
C LEU A 431 -21.30 -3.15 -10.35
N THR A 432 -20.40 -2.17 -10.28
CA THR A 432 -20.37 -1.02 -11.20
C THR A 432 -19.01 -0.92 -11.88
N ALA A 433 -18.97 -0.36 -13.09
CA ALA A 433 -17.74 -0.29 -13.90
C ALA A 433 -17.53 1.06 -14.59
N ASP A 434 -18.15 2.10 -14.06
CA ASP A 434 -18.17 3.43 -14.68
C ASP A 434 -16.86 4.17 -14.47
N ALA A 435 -16.60 5.14 -15.36
CA ALA A 435 -15.42 5.99 -15.29
C ALA A 435 -15.50 7.06 -14.19
N GLY A 436 -16.69 7.34 -13.65
CA GLY A 436 -16.91 8.32 -12.59
C GLY A 436 -16.94 7.72 -11.19
N LEU A 437 -17.54 8.45 -10.26
CA LEU A 437 -17.75 8.01 -8.90
C LEU A 437 -19.06 7.22 -8.79
N SER A 438 -18.96 5.94 -8.42
CA SER A 438 -20.04 5.20 -7.77
C SER A 438 -19.60 4.84 -6.35
N GLY A 439 -20.33 5.31 -5.35
CA GLY A 439 -19.94 5.15 -3.95
C GLY A 439 -21.12 5.09 -2.98
N SER A 440 -20.79 4.89 -1.70
CA SER A 440 -21.73 4.76 -0.58
C SER A 440 -22.83 3.74 -0.85
N ALA A 441 -22.46 2.47 -1.00
CA ALA A 441 -23.42 1.39 -1.24
C ALA A 441 -24.29 1.11 -0.01
N ALA A 442 -25.53 0.71 -0.24
CA ALA A 442 -26.39 0.05 0.72
C ALA A 442 -27.01 -1.20 0.10
N LEU A 443 -26.85 -2.34 0.75
CA LEU A 443 -27.56 -3.56 0.37
C LEU A 443 -28.97 -3.55 0.94
N SER A 444 -29.93 -4.07 0.19
CA SER A 444 -31.23 -4.42 0.72
C SER A 444 -31.08 -5.50 1.81
N PRO A 445 -32.04 -5.62 2.74
CA PRO A 445 -31.97 -6.60 3.83
C PRO A 445 -31.77 -8.05 3.36
N ASP A 446 -32.35 -8.41 2.22
CA ASP A 446 -32.20 -9.71 1.55
C ASP A 446 -30.93 -9.83 0.69
N GLY A 447 -30.19 -8.72 0.54
CA GLY A 447 -28.98 -8.57 -0.25
C GLY A 447 -29.13 -8.76 -1.75
N LYS A 448 -30.35 -8.72 -2.29
CA LYS A 448 -30.63 -8.87 -3.73
C LYS A 448 -30.53 -7.57 -4.51
N VAL A 449 -30.65 -6.43 -3.83
CA VAL A 449 -30.62 -5.10 -4.44
C VAL A 449 -29.52 -4.28 -3.77
N VAL A 450 -28.82 -3.48 -4.56
CA VAL A 450 -27.90 -2.47 -4.06
C VAL A 450 -28.40 -1.08 -4.45
N ALA A 451 -28.51 -0.18 -3.48
CA ALA A 451 -28.64 1.25 -3.68
C ALA A 451 -27.26 1.89 -3.57
N TYR A 452 -26.94 2.86 -4.42
CA TYR A 452 -25.66 3.55 -4.39
C TYR A 452 -25.79 4.96 -4.98
N SER A 453 -24.86 5.83 -4.62
CA SER A 453 -24.75 7.15 -5.23
C SER A 453 -23.83 7.12 -6.43
N SER A 454 -24.16 7.86 -7.50
CA SER A 454 -23.28 7.98 -8.65
C SER A 454 -23.38 9.34 -9.33
N ASP A 455 -22.24 9.84 -9.81
CA ASP A 455 -22.13 11.01 -10.69
C ASP A 455 -22.43 10.68 -12.16
N ARG A 456 -22.81 9.43 -12.46
CA ARG A 456 -23.11 8.99 -13.83
C ARG A 456 -24.20 9.87 -14.43
N GLY A 457 -23.93 10.38 -15.62
CA GLY A 457 -24.92 11.14 -16.40
C GLY A 457 -25.23 12.52 -15.84
N LEU A 458 -24.32 13.09 -15.03
CA LEU A 458 -24.44 14.42 -14.46
C LEU A 458 -23.20 15.26 -14.80
N ASP A 459 -23.43 16.54 -15.11
CA ASP A 459 -22.38 17.56 -15.17
C ASP A 459 -21.97 18.02 -13.76
N SER A 460 -22.80 17.78 -12.74
CA SER A 460 -22.52 18.08 -11.33
C SER A 460 -23.32 17.25 -10.34
N GLY A 461 -22.71 16.95 -9.18
CA GLY A 461 -23.36 16.24 -8.08
C GLY A 461 -23.55 14.74 -8.30
N GLN A 462 -24.22 14.08 -7.36
CA GLN A 462 -24.52 12.64 -7.40
C GLN A 462 -26.02 12.41 -7.27
N ASP A 463 -26.50 11.36 -7.93
CA ASP A 463 -27.86 10.85 -7.77
C ASP A 463 -27.86 9.41 -7.28
N LEU A 464 -28.99 8.99 -6.73
CA LEU A 464 -29.18 7.62 -6.27
C LEU A 464 -29.57 6.71 -7.41
N TYR A 465 -29.00 5.52 -7.39
CA TYR A 465 -29.30 4.43 -8.30
C TYR A 465 -29.56 3.16 -7.51
N VAL A 466 -30.45 2.31 -8.02
CA VAL A 466 -30.64 0.94 -7.57
C VAL A 466 -30.30 -0.04 -8.66
N LYS A 467 -29.72 -1.19 -8.27
CA LYS A 467 -29.35 -2.26 -9.20
C LYS A 467 -29.58 -3.61 -8.54
N GLN A 468 -30.10 -4.56 -9.30
CA GLN A 468 -30.18 -5.96 -8.90
C GLN A 468 -28.78 -6.58 -8.86
N VAL A 469 -28.45 -7.27 -7.77
CA VAL A 469 -27.14 -7.91 -7.56
C VAL A 469 -26.89 -9.03 -8.58
N ALA A 470 -27.94 -9.77 -8.95
CA ALA A 470 -27.88 -10.80 -10.00
C ALA A 470 -27.56 -10.26 -11.41
N GLY A 471 -27.61 -8.94 -11.61
CA GLY A 471 -27.36 -8.29 -12.89
C GLY A 471 -28.56 -7.49 -13.40
N GLY A 472 -28.36 -6.76 -14.50
CA GLY A 472 -29.36 -5.85 -15.07
C GLY A 472 -28.88 -4.40 -15.13
N GLN A 473 -29.66 -3.55 -15.79
CA GLN A 473 -29.37 -2.13 -15.89
C GLN A 473 -29.75 -1.40 -14.58
N PRO A 474 -28.94 -0.45 -14.13
CA PRO A 474 -29.28 0.35 -12.95
C PRO A 474 -30.44 1.30 -13.24
N ILE A 475 -31.31 1.50 -12.25
CA ILE A 475 -32.44 2.43 -12.29
C ILE A 475 -32.04 3.66 -11.48
N ARG A 476 -32.14 4.84 -12.09
CA ARG A 476 -31.93 6.13 -11.40
C ARG A 476 -33.16 6.49 -10.58
N LEU A 477 -32.98 6.85 -9.31
CA LEU A 477 -34.06 7.18 -8.37
C LEU A 477 -34.24 8.68 -8.16
N THR A 478 -33.17 9.47 -8.24
CA THR A 478 -33.19 10.93 -8.09
C THR A 478 -32.63 11.60 -9.35
N PHE A 479 -33.09 12.81 -9.66
CA PHE A 479 -32.84 13.47 -10.96
C PHE A 479 -32.44 14.94 -10.84
N ASP A 480 -32.18 15.42 -9.63
CA ASP A 480 -31.93 16.84 -9.34
C ASP A 480 -30.44 17.18 -9.23
N GLY A 481 -29.54 16.18 -9.20
CA GLY A 481 -28.10 16.42 -9.06
C GLY A 481 -27.72 17.12 -7.74
N ALA A 482 -28.60 17.13 -6.73
CA ALA A 482 -28.39 17.87 -5.49
C ALA A 482 -27.42 17.18 -4.50
N GLY A 483 -26.52 16.31 -4.99
CA GLY A 483 -25.58 15.57 -4.15
C GLY A 483 -26.28 14.55 -3.23
N ASN A 484 -27.06 13.65 -3.83
CA ASN A 484 -27.78 12.59 -3.12
C ASN A 484 -26.85 11.40 -2.82
N THR A 485 -26.56 11.16 -1.55
CA THR A 485 -25.51 10.22 -1.08
C THR A 485 -25.93 9.44 0.17
N THR A 486 -25.09 8.47 0.57
CA THR A 486 -25.27 7.64 1.77
C THR A 486 -26.69 7.08 1.93
N PRO A 487 -27.19 6.29 0.94
CA PRO A 487 -28.46 5.60 1.08
C PRO A 487 -28.41 4.53 2.18
N ASP A 488 -29.57 4.18 2.72
CA ASP A 488 -29.79 3.03 3.62
C ASP A 488 -31.22 2.49 3.42
N PHE A 489 -31.39 1.18 3.34
CA PHE A 489 -32.70 0.56 3.11
C PHE A 489 -33.49 0.40 4.40
N SER A 490 -34.81 0.55 4.31
CA SER A 490 -35.71 0.11 5.38
C SER A 490 -35.61 -1.42 5.54
N PRO A 491 -35.89 -1.97 6.74
CA PRO A 491 -35.79 -3.42 7.00
C PRO A 491 -36.71 -4.29 6.14
N ASP A 492 -37.79 -3.72 5.61
CA ASP A 492 -38.70 -4.38 4.66
C ASP A 492 -38.29 -4.18 3.19
N GLY A 493 -37.24 -3.39 2.91
CA GLY A 493 -36.74 -3.05 1.57
C GLY A 493 -37.64 -2.11 0.76
N SER A 494 -38.74 -1.60 1.33
CA SER A 494 -39.72 -0.78 0.60
C SER A 494 -39.29 0.68 0.41
N LYS A 495 -38.36 1.17 1.23
CA LYS A 495 -37.91 2.56 1.24
C LYS A 495 -36.39 2.68 1.38
N ILE A 496 -35.88 3.85 1.00
CA ILE A 496 -34.49 4.25 1.14
C ILE A 496 -34.44 5.62 1.83
N VAL A 497 -33.64 5.74 2.88
CA VAL A 497 -33.25 7.05 3.44
C VAL A 497 -31.88 7.45 2.92
N PHE A 498 -31.65 8.74 2.73
CA PHE A 498 -30.41 9.25 2.13
C PHE A 498 -30.12 10.69 2.52
N ARG A 499 -28.88 11.13 2.34
CA ARG A 499 -28.46 12.53 2.46
C ARG A 499 -28.67 13.25 1.14
N SER A 500 -29.23 14.46 1.17
CA SER A 500 -29.28 15.38 0.04
C SER A 500 -28.81 16.78 0.44
N ASN A 501 -28.25 17.55 -0.48
CA ASN A 501 -27.96 18.98 -0.28
C ASN A 501 -29.10 19.90 -0.78
N ARG A 502 -30.20 19.35 -1.29
CA ARG A 502 -31.37 20.13 -1.69
C ARG A 502 -31.95 20.93 -0.51
N ASP A 503 -32.46 22.12 -0.79
CA ASP A 503 -33.20 22.96 0.16
C ASP A 503 -32.48 23.23 1.49
N GLY A 504 -31.15 23.45 1.42
CA GLY A 504 -30.27 23.67 2.58
C GLY A 504 -29.69 22.38 3.18
N GLY A 505 -30.14 21.22 2.70
CA GLY A 505 -29.59 19.91 3.02
C GLY A 505 -30.27 19.20 4.19
N GLY A 506 -30.20 17.86 4.19
CA GLY A 506 -30.83 17.04 5.20
C GLY A 506 -30.98 15.57 4.82
N ILE A 507 -31.75 14.84 5.63
CA ILE A 507 -32.12 13.45 5.42
C ILE A 507 -33.48 13.39 4.74
N TYR A 508 -33.53 12.66 3.64
CA TYR A 508 -34.73 12.43 2.84
C TYR A 508 -35.05 10.94 2.77
N GLU A 509 -36.32 10.61 2.57
CA GLU A 509 -36.84 9.27 2.35
C GLU A 509 -37.48 9.19 0.96
N ILE A 510 -37.27 8.08 0.24
CA ILE A 510 -37.89 7.80 -1.05
C ILE A 510 -38.28 6.31 -1.14
N PRO A 511 -39.36 5.94 -1.86
CA PRO A 511 -39.63 4.53 -2.17
C PRO A 511 -38.49 3.88 -2.97
N SER A 512 -38.19 2.61 -2.72
CA SER A 512 -37.01 1.92 -3.27
C SER A 512 -36.99 1.77 -4.80
N PHE A 513 -38.14 1.94 -5.47
CA PHE A 513 -38.27 1.90 -6.93
C PHE A 513 -38.68 3.26 -7.54
N GLY A 514 -38.53 4.34 -6.79
CA GLY A 514 -38.79 5.70 -7.24
C GLY A 514 -40.14 6.25 -6.75
N GLY A 515 -40.24 7.57 -6.70
CA GLY A 515 -41.39 8.30 -6.15
C GLY A 515 -40.97 9.69 -5.69
N GLU A 516 -41.86 10.35 -4.93
CA GLU A 516 -41.56 11.65 -4.34
C GLU A 516 -40.66 11.50 -3.10
N ALA A 517 -39.60 12.33 -3.03
CA ALA A 517 -38.71 12.35 -1.87
C ALA A 517 -39.32 13.21 -0.75
N ARG A 518 -39.33 12.69 0.48
CA ARG A 518 -39.86 13.35 1.67
C ARG A 518 -38.74 13.74 2.63
N LEU A 519 -38.67 15.01 3.02
CA LEU A 519 -37.73 15.48 4.05
C LEU A 519 -38.09 14.88 5.42
N LEU A 520 -37.12 14.26 6.09
CA LEU A 520 -37.25 13.73 7.45
C LEU A 520 -36.56 14.60 8.49
N ALA A 521 -35.35 15.09 8.19
CA ALA A 521 -34.57 15.91 9.12
C ALA A 521 -33.68 16.89 8.37
N ARG A 522 -33.57 18.14 8.85
CA ARG A 522 -32.64 19.13 8.30
C ARG A 522 -31.21 18.86 8.78
N ASP A 523 -30.24 19.25 7.96
CA ASP A 523 -28.80 19.23 8.26
C ASP A 523 -28.16 17.85 8.55
N GLY A 524 -28.96 16.80 8.72
CA GLY A 524 -28.49 15.47 9.10
C GLY A 524 -27.65 14.76 8.06
N LEU A 525 -26.75 13.89 8.49
CA LEU A 525 -25.73 13.19 7.70
C LEU A 525 -25.71 11.69 8.04
N ASN A 526 -25.37 10.86 7.05
CA ASN A 526 -25.23 9.40 7.17
C ASN A 526 -26.43 8.74 7.89
N PRO A 527 -27.62 8.76 7.27
CA PRO A 527 -28.82 8.22 7.87
C PRO A 527 -28.77 6.69 7.93
N ARG A 528 -29.30 6.10 9.01
CA ARG A 528 -29.42 4.65 9.21
C ARG A 528 -30.78 4.27 9.76
N PHE A 529 -31.49 3.36 9.10
CA PHE A 529 -32.74 2.81 9.60
C PHE A 529 -32.50 1.93 10.83
N SER A 530 -33.41 2.00 11.80
CA SER A 530 -33.48 1.04 12.89
C SER A 530 -33.87 -0.35 12.36
N PRO A 531 -33.45 -1.44 13.03
CA PRO A 531 -33.80 -2.81 12.62
C PRO A 531 -35.30 -3.09 12.53
N ASP A 532 -36.13 -2.34 13.26
CA ASP A 532 -37.60 -2.41 13.23
C ASP A 532 -38.24 -1.41 12.25
N GLY A 533 -37.46 -0.53 11.62
CA GLY A 533 -37.89 0.47 10.65
C GLY A 533 -38.65 1.66 11.26
N SER A 534 -38.78 1.72 12.59
CA SER A 534 -39.55 2.77 13.26
C SER A 534 -38.82 4.11 13.34
N GLN A 535 -37.49 4.11 13.23
CA GLN A 535 -36.63 5.28 13.46
C GLN A 535 -35.47 5.35 12.45
N VAL A 536 -34.92 6.56 12.31
CA VAL A 536 -33.73 6.84 11.51
C VAL A 536 -32.72 7.56 12.40
N ALA A 537 -31.52 7.00 12.52
CA ALA A 537 -30.38 7.63 13.21
C ALA A 537 -29.54 8.43 12.21
N TYR A 538 -29.00 9.57 12.64
CA TYR A 538 -28.14 10.43 11.82
C TYR A 538 -27.26 11.30 12.72
N TRP A 539 -26.32 12.04 12.14
CA TRP A 539 -25.56 13.05 12.88
C TRP A 539 -25.58 14.42 12.19
N VAL A 540 -25.41 15.48 12.98
CA VAL A 540 -25.32 16.87 12.50
C VAL A 540 -23.96 17.43 12.90
N GLY A 541 -23.27 18.08 11.97
CA GLY A 541 -21.98 18.70 12.24
C GLY A 541 -21.17 18.99 10.98
N ALA A 542 -19.90 19.34 11.16
CA ALA A 542 -19.01 19.75 10.09
C ALA A 542 -18.23 18.56 9.50
N TRP A 543 -18.32 18.39 8.19
CA TRP A 543 -17.46 17.47 7.44
C TRP A 543 -16.00 17.94 7.47
N GLY A 544 -15.07 16.98 7.54
CA GLY A 544 -13.63 17.28 7.46
C GLY A 544 -13.01 17.89 8.73
N VAL A 545 -13.72 17.96 9.86
CA VAL A 545 -13.13 18.31 11.16
C VAL A 545 -12.72 17.05 11.91
N ALA A 546 -11.67 17.14 12.74
CA ALA A 546 -11.24 16.01 13.55
C ALA A 546 -12.27 15.53 14.57
N PHE A 547 -12.29 14.22 14.84
CA PHE A 547 -13.20 13.62 15.83
C PHE A 547 -12.94 14.14 17.25
N ALA A 548 -11.68 14.42 17.58
CA ALA A 548 -11.27 14.92 18.89
C ALA A 548 -11.33 16.47 18.97
N VAL A 549 -12.35 17.09 18.39
CA VAL A 549 -12.56 18.55 18.48
C VAL A 549 -13.97 18.80 19.04
N PRO A 550 -14.11 19.46 20.20
CA PRO A 550 -15.40 19.76 20.81
C PRO A 550 -16.30 20.61 19.90
N GLY A 551 -17.62 20.40 19.98
CA GLY A 551 -18.64 21.22 19.29
C GLY A 551 -18.85 20.89 17.81
N THR A 552 -18.32 19.77 17.33
CA THR A 552 -18.20 19.50 15.88
C THR A 552 -19.13 18.42 15.35
N GLY A 553 -19.91 17.77 16.22
CA GLY A 553 -20.84 16.72 15.82
C GLY A 553 -21.82 16.34 16.92
N THR A 554 -23.05 16.03 16.57
CA THR A 554 -24.08 15.51 17.49
C THR A 554 -24.87 14.39 16.80
N VAL A 555 -25.23 13.35 17.56
CA VAL A 555 -26.03 12.22 17.06
C VAL A 555 -27.49 12.40 17.45
N TRP A 556 -28.38 12.05 16.52
CA TRP A 556 -29.82 12.22 16.62
C TRP A 556 -30.56 10.99 16.11
N VAL A 557 -31.78 10.80 16.59
CA VAL A 557 -32.77 9.86 16.05
C VAL A 557 -34.06 10.60 15.73
N VAL A 558 -34.74 10.23 14.64
CA VAL A 558 -36.04 10.77 14.26
C VAL A 558 -37.01 9.62 13.95
N PRO A 559 -38.30 9.70 14.31
CA PRO A 559 -39.29 8.72 13.88
C PRO A 559 -39.35 8.64 12.34
N ALA A 560 -39.37 7.44 11.77
CA ALA A 560 -39.47 7.25 10.32
C ALA A 560 -40.80 7.79 9.75
N ALA A 561 -41.85 7.84 10.56
CA ALA A 561 -43.12 8.49 10.20
C ALA A 561 -43.01 10.02 10.06
N GLY A 562 -41.89 10.63 10.50
CA GLY A 562 -41.75 12.06 10.70
C GLY A 562 -42.09 12.46 12.14
N GLY A 563 -41.50 13.54 12.63
CA GLY A 563 -41.69 14.01 14.00
C GLY A 563 -40.52 14.83 14.52
N GLN A 564 -40.49 15.07 15.83
CA GLN A 564 -39.40 15.79 16.49
C GLN A 564 -38.18 14.86 16.65
N PRO A 565 -36.98 15.26 16.20
CA PRO A 565 -35.76 14.52 16.45
C PRO A 565 -35.34 14.58 17.93
N GLN A 566 -34.76 13.49 18.42
CA GLN A 566 -34.20 13.37 19.75
C GLN A 566 -32.67 13.21 19.69
N ARG A 567 -31.95 13.97 20.52
CA ARG A 567 -30.50 13.86 20.64
C ARG A 567 -30.13 12.62 21.46
N VAL A 568 -29.11 11.88 20.99
CA VAL A 568 -28.51 10.73 21.71
C VAL A 568 -27.11 11.13 22.15
N GLY A 569 -26.74 10.78 23.40
CA GLY A 569 -25.42 11.12 23.95
C GLY A 569 -25.23 12.63 24.15
N ALA A 570 -26.13 13.28 24.89
CA ALA A 570 -26.08 14.72 25.13
C ALA A 570 -24.83 15.18 25.92
N ASP A 571 -24.21 14.26 26.65
CA ASP A 571 -22.97 14.41 27.43
C ASP A 571 -21.69 14.44 26.57
N PHE A 572 -21.77 14.06 25.30
CA PHE A 572 -20.63 14.13 24.38
C PHE A 572 -20.43 15.54 23.85
N THR A 573 -19.17 16.00 23.87
CA THR A 573 -18.75 17.26 23.25
C THR A 573 -18.64 17.13 21.73
N ALA A 574 -18.45 15.92 21.20
CA ALA A 574 -18.69 15.59 19.80
C ALA A 574 -19.11 14.12 19.63
N ALA A 575 -20.07 13.83 18.74
CA ALA A 575 -20.51 12.47 18.39
C ALA A 575 -20.91 12.39 16.91
N ARG A 576 -20.51 11.31 16.20
CA ARG A 576 -20.71 11.16 14.74
C ARG A 576 -20.81 9.69 14.29
N TYR A 577 -21.31 9.47 13.08
CA TYR A 577 -21.40 8.17 12.40
C TYR A 577 -22.14 7.08 13.21
N PRO A 578 -23.41 7.30 13.55
CA PRO A 578 -24.20 6.30 14.27
C PRO A 578 -24.54 5.11 13.37
N ILE A 579 -24.45 3.90 13.92
CA ILE A 579 -25.04 2.69 13.35
C ILE A 579 -25.88 1.99 14.42
N TRP A 580 -26.99 1.38 14.02
CA TRP A 580 -27.85 0.65 14.95
C TRP A 580 -27.21 -0.66 15.37
N ALA A 581 -27.22 -0.95 16.66
CA ALA A 581 -26.95 -2.28 17.16
C ALA A 581 -28.08 -3.24 16.72
N PRO A 582 -27.80 -4.56 16.58
CA PRO A 582 -28.79 -5.54 16.16
C PRO A 582 -30.04 -5.62 17.07
N ASP A 583 -29.94 -5.17 18.31
CA ASP A 583 -31.05 -5.15 19.27
C ASP A 583 -32.09 -4.04 19.01
N GLY A 584 -31.80 -3.09 18.11
CA GLY A 584 -32.64 -1.94 17.79
C GLY A 584 -32.83 -0.93 18.92
N LYS A 585 -32.11 -1.07 20.04
CA LYS A 585 -32.21 -0.22 21.23
C LYS A 585 -30.99 0.67 21.41
N HIS A 586 -29.83 0.23 20.91
CA HIS A 586 -28.57 0.94 21.06
C HIS A 586 -28.03 1.45 19.73
N LEU A 587 -27.31 2.57 19.80
CA LEU A 587 -26.47 3.10 18.73
C LEU A 587 -25.00 2.94 19.09
N LEU A 588 -24.21 2.46 18.12
CA LEU A 588 -22.76 2.54 18.15
C LEU A 588 -22.32 3.76 17.34
N PHE A 589 -21.48 4.63 17.90
CA PHE A 589 -20.98 5.82 17.21
C PHE A 589 -19.58 6.21 17.69
N VAL A 590 -18.90 7.07 16.93
CA VAL A 590 -17.64 7.67 17.36
C VAL A 590 -17.95 8.85 18.28
N GLY A 591 -17.46 8.82 19.51
CA GLY A 591 -17.78 9.80 20.55
C GLY A 591 -16.56 10.40 21.23
N TYR A 592 -16.66 11.69 21.57
CA TYR A 592 -15.67 12.49 22.24
C TYR A 592 -16.28 13.27 23.42
N ARG A 593 -15.65 13.24 24.59
CA ARG A 593 -16.16 13.88 25.81
C ARG A 593 -15.33 15.06 26.33
N SER A 594 -14.06 15.19 25.95
CA SER A 594 -13.24 16.25 26.51
C SER A 594 -13.69 17.62 26.01
N PRO A 595 -13.63 18.67 26.84
CA PRO A 595 -13.74 20.05 26.39
C PRO A 595 -12.45 20.58 25.75
N ARG A 596 -11.34 19.83 25.83
CA ARG A 596 -10.06 20.16 25.18
C ARG A 596 -9.98 19.46 23.84
N ALA A 597 -9.35 20.07 22.84
CA ALA A 597 -9.12 19.40 21.55
C ALA A 597 -7.94 18.42 21.64
N TYR A 598 -8.01 17.34 20.86
CA TYR A 598 -6.94 16.34 20.65
C TYR A 598 -6.52 15.52 21.88
N GLU A 599 -7.34 15.49 22.94
CA GLU A 599 -7.16 14.60 24.08
C GLU A 599 -7.59 13.17 23.72
N SER A 600 -6.65 12.37 23.19
CA SER A 600 -6.92 11.06 22.59
C SER A 600 -7.57 10.04 23.53
N SER A 601 -7.37 10.14 24.85
CA SER A 601 -7.99 9.28 25.87
C SER A 601 -9.51 9.43 25.95
N SER A 602 -10.04 10.56 25.48
CA SER A 602 -11.48 10.87 25.49
C SER A 602 -12.21 10.47 24.20
N LEU A 603 -11.50 9.94 23.20
CA LEU A 603 -12.05 9.52 21.92
C LEU A 603 -12.21 8.00 21.89
N ASP A 604 -13.42 7.51 21.65
CA ASP A 604 -13.68 6.09 21.47
C ASP A 604 -14.91 5.82 20.59
N TRP A 605 -15.18 4.54 20.30
CA TRP A 605 -16.53 4.12 19.95
C TRP A 605 -17.35 3.91 21.21
N TRP A 606 -18.59 4.38 21.18
CA TRP A 606 -19.51 4.36 22.32
C TRP A 606 -20.82 3.71 21.92
N LEU A 607 -21.36 2.91 22.84
CA LEU A 607 -22.69 2.35 22.75
C LEU A 607 -23.63 3.16 23.66
N ALA A 608 -24.73 3.68 23.12
CA ALA A 608 -25.72 4.42 23.91
C ALA A 608 -27.15 3.98 23.58
N ALA A 609 -28.00 3.89 24.61
CA ALA A 609 -29.42 3.64 24.44
C ALA A 609 -30.14 4.86 23.88
N THR A 610 -31.07 4.65 22.95
CA THR A 610 -31.86 5.75 22.35
C THR A 610 -32.88 6.33 23.32
N SER A 611 -33.32 5.58 24.32
CA SER A 611 -34.19 6.05 25.42
C SER A 611 -33.48 6.96 26.42
N GLY A 612 -32.16 7.15 26.30
CA GLY A 612 -31.31 7.72 27.34
C GLY A 612 -30.86 6.68 28.37
N GLY A 613 -29.85 7.03 29.17
CA GLY A 613 -29.26 6.14 30.19
C GLY A 613 -27.73 6.13 30.17
N GLU A 614 -27.15 5.10 30.79
CA GLU A 614 -25.70 4.92 30.81
C GLU A 614 -25.16 4.53 29.43
N THR A 615 -24.01 5.10 29.09
CA THR A 615 -23.29 4.86 27.83
C THR A 615 -22.10 3.96 28.09
N VAL A 616 -21.84 3.02 27.20
CA VAL A 616 -20.71 2.10 27.32
C VAL A 616 -19.56 2.54 26.42
N GLN A 617 -18.41 2.83 27.02
CA GLN A 617 -17.15 2.99 26.30
C GLN A 617 -16.69 1.62 25.80
N THR A 618 -16.57 1.41 24.49
CA THR A 618 -16.29 0.05 23.97
C THR A 618 -14.83 -0.39 24.13
N GLY A 619 -13.88 0.55 24.16
CA GLY A 619 -12.44 0.30 24.06
C GLY A 619 -11.95 0.05 22.63
N ALA A 620 -12.83 0.11 21.62
CA ALA A 620 -12.51 -0.27 20.25
C ALA A 620 -11.47 0.68 19.64
N TYR A 621 -11.66 2.00 19.74
CA TYR A 621 -10.73 2.95 19.14
C TYR A 621 -9.31 2.79 19.68
N HIS A 622 -9.18 2.62 21.00
CA HIS A 622 -7.88 2.42 21.64
C HIS A 622 -7.22 1.11 21.18
N ALA A 623 -7.97 0.00 21.16
CA ALA A 623 -7.47 -1.29 20.69
C ALA A 623 -6.97 -1.23 19.23
N LEU A 624 -7.73 -0.57 18.34
CA LEU A 624 -7.36 -0.40 16.94
C LEU A 624 -6.10 0.46 16.75
N VAL A 625 -5.97 1.53 17.54
CA VAL A 625 -4.79 2.41 17.51
C VAL A 625 -3.54 1.70 18.02
N LEU A 626 -3.66 0.81 19.02
CA LEU A 626 -2.55 -0.01 19.52
C LEU A 626 -2.05 -1.02 18.49
N THR A 627 -2.93 -1.58 17.66
CA THR A 627 -2.55 -2.50 16.57
C THR A 627 -2.00 -1.80 15.32
N GLY A 628 -1.63 -0.51 15.42
CA GLY A 628 -1.05 0.25 14.32
C GLY A 628 -2.05 0.73 13.25
N LEU A 629 -3.35 0.52 13.45
CA LEU A 629 -4.41 1.01 12.55
C LEU A 629 -4.71 2.48 12.87
N ARG A 630 -3.84 3.38 12.39
CA ARG A 630 -3.98 4.84 12.52
C ARG A 630 -4.25 5.48 11.17
N ALA A 631 -5.16 6.45 11.14
CA ALA A 631 -5.37 7.28 9.95
C ALA A 631 -4.16 8.19 9.65
N ARG A 632 -3.85 8.37 8.36
CA ARG A 632 -2.72 9.18 7.86
C ARG A 632 -3.20 10.58 7.42
N GLY A 633 -2.33 11.60 7.52
CA GLY A 633 -2.24 12.69 6.53
C GLY A 633 -3.09 13.95 6.67
N SER A 634 -4.18 13.93 7.43
CA SER A 634 -4.88 15.11 7.97
C SER A 634 -5.39 14.71 9.35
N TYR A 635 -5.45 15.63 10.29
CA TYR A 635 -5.72 15.36 11.70
C TYR A 635 -7.08 14.71 12.03
N THR A 636 -7.84 14.16 11.07
CA THR A 636 -9.29 14.22 11.20
C THR A 636 -10.04 12.93 11.56
N ASN A 637 -9.86 11.77 10.93
CA ASN A 637 -10.81 10.67 11.15
C ASN A 637 -10.12 9.31 11.35
N GLY A 638 -10.21 8.75 12.57
CA GLY A 638 -9.81 7.36 12.84
C GLY A 638 -10.88 6.34 12.36
N PRO A 639 -10.80 5.06 12.77
CA PRO A 639 -11.73 4.02 12.32
C PRO A 639 -13.21 4.41 12.51
N ILE A 640 -14.02 4.26 11.46
CA ILE A 640 -15.45 4.62 11.46
C ILE A 640 -16.28 3.33 11.40
N PRO A 641 -17.19 3.09 12.38
CA PRO A 641 -18.05 1.91 12.34
C PRO A 641 -19.01 2.00 11.15
N GLY A 642 -19.10 0.94 10.35
CA GLY A 642 -19.87 0.92 9.11
C GLY A 642 -21.15 0.08 9.17
N CYS A 643 -21.03 -1.20 9.50
CA CYS A 643 -22.19 -2.10 9.62
C CYS A 643 -21.92 -3.31 10.53
N TRP A 644 -22.99 -3.94 11.00
CA TRP A 644 -22.91 -5.20 11.74
C TRP A 644 -23.02 -6.39 10.79
N LEU A 645 -22.15 -7.40 10.96
CA LEU A 645 -22.35 -8.69 10.29
C LEU A 645 -23.48 -9.46 10.98
N ALA A 646 -24.28 -10.19 10.19
CA ALA A 646 -25.57 -10.78 10.57
C ALA A 646 -25.59 -11.74 11.79
N ALA A 647 -24.44 -12.05 12.39
CA ALA A 647 -24.32 -12.76 13.67
C ALA A 647 -24.24 -11.83 14.90
N GLY A 648 -24.33 -10.51 14.71
CA GLY A 648 -24.43 -9.50 15.76
C GLY A 648 -23.20 -9.36 16.68
N SER A 649 -22.09 -10.03 16.37
CA SER A 649 -20.89 -10.07 17.21
C SER A 649 -19.72 -9.28 16.66
N ALA A 650 -19.78 -8.81 15.40
CA ALA A 650 -18.69 -8.11 14.74
C ALA A 650 -19.18 -6.88 13.96
N VAL A 651 -18.41 -5.79 14.07
CA VAL A 651 -18.60 -4.54 13.35
C VAL A 651 -17.57 -4.45 12.25
N VAL A 652 -18.04 -4.22 11.02
CA VAL A 652 -17.20 -3.94 9.86
C VAL A 652 -16.95 -2.44 9.79
N PHE A 653 -15.70 -2.06 9.54
CA PHE A 653 -15.25 -0.69 9.44
C PHE A 653 -14.17 -0.56 8.38
N SER A 654 -13.93 0.69 7.94
CA SER A 654 -12.81 1.01 7.07
C SER A 654 -11.76 1.80 7.84
N THR A 655 -10.48 1.49 7.60
CA THR A 655 -9.35 2.29 8.08
C THR A 655 -8.13 2.12 7.18
N ALA A 656 -7.27 3.13 7.17
CA ALA A 656 -6.00 3.09 6.44
C ALA A 656 -4.92 2.35 7.25
N SER A 657 -4.24 1.38 6.63
CA SER A 657 -3.06 0.72 7.20
C SER A 657 -1.73 1.21 6.58
N SER A 658 -1.80 2.06 5.55
CA SER A 658 -0.66 2.73 4.89
C SER A 658 -1.16 3.87 3.98
N ASP A 659 -1.23 3.64 2.66
CA ASP A 659 -1.74 4.54 1.62
C ASP A 659 -3.10 4.13 1.08
N VAL A 660 -3.62 3.00 1.56
CA VAL A 660 -4.86 2.39 1.08
C VAL A 660 -5.78 2.10 2.27
N ALA A 661 -7.04 2.53 2.18
CA ALA A 661 -8.09 2.13 3.10
C ALA A 661 -8.56 0.71 2.79
N ASN A 662 -8.70 -0.12 3.82
CA ASN A 662 -9.20 -1.49 3.67
C ASN A 662 -10.35 -1.72 4.64
N LEU A 663 -11.13 -2.76 4.39
CA LEU A 663 -12.17 -3.21 5.30
C LEU A 663 -11.57 -4.11 6.37
N TRP A 664 -12.06 -3.93 7.59
CA TRP A 664 -11.70 -4.68 8.77
C TRP A 664 -12.97 -5.02 9.54
N GLU A 665 -12.89 -6.04 10.37
CA GLU A 665 -13.91 -6.32 11.37
C GLU A 665 -13.29 -6.36 12.76
N VAL A 666 -14.09 -6.03 13.77
CA VAL A 666 -13.73 -6.21 15.17
C VAL A 666 -14.95 -6.66 15.96
N GLY A 667 -14.74 -7.56 16.92
CA GLY A 667 -15.83 -8.04 17.75
C GLY A 667 -16.26 -7.01 18.79
N ILE A 668 -17.57 -6.88 19.03
CA ILE A 668 -18.12 -6.16 20.19
C ILE A 668 -19.06 -7.11 20.91
N SER A 669 -18.75 -7.40 22.17
CA SER A 669 -19.55 -8.30 22.99
C SER A 669 -20.96 -7.73 23.21
N PRO A 670 -22.03 -8.43 22.81
CA PRO A 670 -23.40 -7.98 23.09
C PRO A 670 -23.71 -7.93 24.59
N ALA A 671 -23.00 -8.71 25.42
CA ALA A 671 -23.23 -8.77 26.86
C ALA A 671 -22.61 -7.59 27.62
N THR A 672 -21.44 -7.11 27.18
CA THR A 672 -20.69 -6.07 27.90
C THR A 672 -20.56 -4.76 27.14
N GLY A 673 -20.86 -4.76 25.83
CA GLY A 673 -20.58 -3.64 24.93
C GLY A 673 -19.09 -3.36 24.71
N LYS A 674 -18.19 -4.25 25.18
CA LYS A 674 -16.74 -4.08 25.05
C LYS A 674 -16.20 -4.81 23.83
N VAL A 675 -15.10 -4.28 23.29
CA VAL A 675 -14.36 -4.91 22.21
C VAL A 675 -13.91 -6.33 22.61
N SER A 676 -14.03 -7.28 21.68
CA SER A 676 -13.68 -8.69 21.89
C SER A 676 -12.79 -9.19 20.75
N GLY A 677 -11.59 -9.65 21.09
CA GLY A 677 -10.59 -10.09 20.10
C GLY A 677 -9.86 -8.92 19.42
N GLY A 678 -8.93 -9.25 18.52
CA GLY A 678 -8.20 -8.28 17.70
C GLY A 678 -8.91 -7.98 16.37
N PRO A 679 -8.63 -6.84 15.72
CA PRO A 679 -9.18 -6.52 14.42
C PRO A 679 -8.70 -7.51 13.35
N ARG A 680 -9.60 -7.97 12.49
CA ARG A 680 -9.32 -8.86 11.37
C ARG A 680 -9.54 -8.13 10.05
N ARG A 681 -8.55 -8.16 9.17
CA ARG A 681 -8.66 -7.56 7.83
C ARG A 681 -9.57 -8.40 6.94
N LEU A 682 -10.45 -7.75 6.18
CA LEU A 682 -11.37 -8.38 5.22
C LEU A 682 -10.91 -8.21 3.77
N THR A 683 -10.32 -7.07 3.42
CA THR A 683 -9.84 -6.80 2.05
C THR A 683 -8.35 -6.45 2.03
N THR A 684 -7.65 -6.81 0.95
CA THR A 684 -6.19 -6.64 0.80
C THR A 684 -5.79 -5.93 -0.50
N GLY A 685 -6.75 -5.36 -1.22
CA GLY A 685 -6.53 -4.70 -2.51
C GLY A 685 -5.73 -3.40 -2.41
N ALA A 686 -5.34 -2.87 -3.58
CA ALA A 686 -4.60 -1.60 -3.70
C ALA A 686 -5.51 -0.36 -3.82
N GLY A 687 -6.83 -0.54 -3.92
CA GLY A 687 -7.82 0.56 -3.97
C GLY A 687 -8.42 0.84 -2.59
N ASN A 688 -8.98 2.03 -2.38
CA ASN A 688 -9.54 2.42 -1.08
C ASN A 688 -10.92 1.80 -0.87
N ASP A 689 -10.98 0.77 -0.03
CA ASP A 689 -12.22 0.10 0.34
C ASP A 689 -12.87 0.82 1.54
N THR A 690 -14.02 1.44 1.29
CA THR A 690 -14.73 2.34 2.20
C THR A 690 -16.23 2.11 2.16
N ASP A 691 -16.96 2.72 3.10
CA ASP A 691 -18.43 2.66 3.20
C ASP A 691 -19.02 1.24 3.10
N PRO A 692 -18.65 0.32 4.01
CA PRO A 692 -19.22 -1.03 3.99
C PRO A 692 -20.70 -1.00 4.40
N SER A 693 -21.51 -1.80 3.72
CA SER A 693 -22.91 -2.08 4.03
C SER A 693 -23.13 -3.60 4.06
N CYS A 694 -23.73 -4.10 5.13
CA CYS A 694 -23.87 -5.51 5.43
C CYS A 694 -25.34 -5.94 5.24
N ALA A 695 -25.57 -7.10 4.62
CA ALA A 695 -26.87 -7.74 4.52
C ALA A 695 -26.99 -8.95 5.47
N SER A 696 -28.22 -9.39 5.73
CA SER A 696 -28.53 -10.50 6.65
C SER A 696 -27.92 -11.85 6.25
N GLY A 697 -27.68 -12.07 4.95
CA GLY A 697 -27.06 -13.30 4.42
C GLY A 697 -25.53 -13.35 4.49
N GLY A 698 -24.89 -12.41 5.20
CA GLY A 698 -23.42 -12.33 5.29
C GLY A 698 -22.74 -11.72 4.06
N ALA A 699 -23.50 -11.29 3.05
CA ALA A 699 -23.00 -10.46 1.97
C ALA A 699 -22.74 -9.03 2.46
N LEU A 700 -21.70 -8.39 1.94
CA LEU A 700 -21.41 -6.98 2.18
C LEU A 700 -21.06 -6.27 0.87
N ALA A 701 -21.56 -5.06 0.69
CA ALA A 701 -21.18 -4.17 -0.39
C ALA A 701 -20.29 -3.05 0.14
N PHE A 702 -19.39 -2.54 -0.70
CA PHE A 702 -18.48 -1.47 -0.32
C PHE A 702 -18.06 -0.67 -1.55
N THR A 703 -17.50 0.51 -1.31
CA THR A 703 -16.92 1.36 -2.34
C THR A 703 -15.43 1.07 -2.43
N ASN A 704 -14.94 0.70 -3.61
CA ASN A 704 -13.52 0.69 -3.94
C ASN A 704 -13.21 1.96 -4.74
N GLY A 705 -12.46 2.89 -4.15
CA GLY A 705 -12.23 4.22 -4.70
C GLY A 705 -10.76 4.61 -4.89
N GLU A 706 -10.53 5.55 -5.79
CA GLU A 706 -9.27 6.24 -6.04
C GLU A 706 -9.54 7.75 -6.01
N ALA A 707 -8.72 8.52 -5.30
CA ALA A 707 -8.79 9.98 -5.30
C ALA A 707 -7.53 10.54 -5.94
N ARG A 708 -7.67 11.16 -7.12
CA ARG A 708 -6.55 11.75 -7.85
C ARG A 708 -6.38 13.20 -7.45
N ASN A 709 -5.31 13.47 -6.71
CA ASN A 709 -4.96 14.80 -6.23
C ASN A 709 -3.88 15.39 -7.15
N GLU A 710 -4.30 16.24 -8.09
CA GLU A 710 -3.44 16.75 -9.16
C GLU A 710 -3.36 18.27 -9.14
N VAL A 711 -2.23 18.81 -9.57
CA VAL A 711 -2.06 20.24 -9.81
C VAL A 711 -2.74 20.59 -11.11
N TRP A 712 -3.61 21.60 -11.05
CA TRP A 712 -4.26 22.19 -12.21
C TRP A 712 -3.92 23.66 -12.31
N THR A 713 -3.83 24.16 -13.54
CA THR A 713 -3.67 25.58 -13.84
C THR A 713 -4.80 26.09 -14.71
N LEU A 714 -5.16 27.36 -14.53
CA LEU A 714 -6.14 28.04 -15.39
C LEU A 714 -5.62 29.43 -15.74
N PRO A 715 -5.46 29.76 -17.04
CA PRO A 715 -5.19 31.12 -17.48
C PRO A 715 -6.33 32.06 -17.06
N LEU A 716 -5.98 33.16 -16.40
CA LEU A 716 -6.94 34.09 -15.79
C LEU A 716 -6.44 35.53 -15.92
N ASP A 717 -7.27 36.44 -16.42
CA ASP A 717 -7.02 37.87 -16.25
C ASP A 717 -7.27 38.20 -14.78
N LEU A 718 -6.20 38.24 -13.99
CA LEU A 718 -6.27 38.44 -12.55
C LEU A 718 -6.73 39.84 -12.13
N ASN A 719 -6.72 40.83 -13.02
CA ASN A 719 -7.28 42.15 -12.70
C ASN A 719 -8.77 42.18 -12.99
N ARG A 720 -9.26 41.43 -13.98
CA ARG A 720 -10.69 41.35 -14.32
C ARG A 720 -11.43 40.19 -13.65
N GLY A 721 -10.72 39.16 -13.20
CA GLY A 721 -11.28 37.93 -12.68
C GLY A 721 -12.01 37.11 -13.74
N THR A 722 -11.58 37.22 -15.01
CA THR A 722 -12.20 36.55 -16.16
C THR A 722 -11.26 35.49 -16.73
N THR A 723 -11.76 34.27 -16.92
CA THR A 723 -11.00 33.13 -17.46
C THR A 723 -10.58 33.39 -18.91
N LEU A 724 -9.31 33.10 -19.23
CA LEU A 724 -8.76 33.30 -20.59
C LEU A 724 -8.64 32.00 -21.40
N GLY A 725 -8.93 30.87 -20.77
CA GLY A 725 -8.84 29.55 -21.39
C GLY A 725 -9.52 28.49 -20.53
N THR A 726 -9.21 27.23 -20.79
CA THR A 726 -9.73 26.09 -20.03
C THR A 726 -8.77 25.68 -18.92
N LEU A 727 -9.30 24.90 -17.98
CA LEU A 727 -8.53 24.30 -16.91
C LEU A 727 -7.60 23.22 -17.47
N GLU A 728 -6.32 23.27 -17.10
CA GLU A 728 -5.26 22.40 -17.62
C GLU A 728 -4.63 21.57 -16.51
N ARG A 729 -4.52 20.26 -16.74
CA ARG A 729 -3.90 19.31 -15.80
C ARG A 729 -2.38 19.37 -15.95
N VAL A 730 -1.69 19.71 -14.87
CA VAL A 730 -0.23 19.93 -14.88
C VAL A 730 0.55 18.68 -14.46
N THR A 731 0.00 17.93 -13.51
CA THR A 731 0.61 16.70 -12.98
C THR A 731 -0.32 15.52 -13.17
N THR A 732 0.24 14.31 -13.30
CA THR A 732 -0.53 13.07 -13.42
C THR A 732 -0.04 11.99 -12.46
N GLY A 733 -0.86 10.97 -12.23
CA GLY A 733 -0.47 9.74 -11.52
C GLY A 733 -0.82 9.74 -10.03
N PRO A 734 -0.57 8.61 -9.34
CA PRO A 734 -1.22 8.24 -8.08
C PRO A 734 -0.67 8.98 -6.84
N ALA A 735 0.33 9.85 -7.02
CA ALA A 735 0.94 10.56 -5.91
C ALA A 735 -0.04 11.54 -5.26
N TYR A 736 -0.09 11.55 -3.93
CA TYR A 736 -0.81 12.56 -3.19
C TYR A 736 -0.02 13.86 -3.22
N ARG A 737 -0.70 14.97 -3.49
CA ARG A 737 -0.10 16.31 -3.63
C ARG A 737 -0.85 17.32 -2.76
N GLU A 738 -0.20 18.44 -2.45
CA GLU A 738 -0.84 19.59 -1.79
C GLU A 738 -0.11 20.92 -2.01
N HIS A 739 -0.81 22.03 -1.76
CA HIS A 739 -0.30 23.40 -1.67
C HIS A 739 0.46 23.88 -2.92
N ALA A 740 -0.27 24.11 -4.02
CA ALA A 740 0.30 24.68 -5.24
C ALA A 740 0.64 26.18 -5.07
N SER A 741 1.91 26.54 -5.28
CA SER A 741 2.44 27.90 -5.15
C SER A 741 3.17 28.35 -6.41
N LEU A 742 2.68 29.43 -7.05
CA LEU A 742 3.24 30.01 -8.26
C LEU A 742 4.32 31.06 -7.99
N SER A 743 5.31 31.14 -8.87
CA SER A 743 6.20 32.31 -9.00
C SER A 743 5.45 33.53 -9.55
N SER A 744 5.98 34.74 -9.35
CA SER A 744 5.28 35.98 -9.72
C SER A 744 5.00 36.09 -11.24
N ASP A 745 5.88 35.52 -12.06
CA ASP A 745 5.75 35.40 -13.51
C ASP A 745 4.85 34.24 -13.97
N GLY A 746 4.38 33.40 -13.03
CA GLY A 746 3.55 32.23 -13.30
C GLY A 746 4.27 31.12 -14.07
N ARG A 747 5.60 31.15 -14.16
CA ARG A 747 6.41 30.16 -14.89
C ARG A 747 6.62 28.89 -14.10
N VAL A 748 6.80 28.99 -12.78
CA VAL A 748 7.11 27.87 -11.91
C VAL A 748 5.95 27.64 -10.95
N VAL A 749 5.59 26.38 -10.74
CA VAL A 749 4.72 25.95 -9.65
C VAL A 749 5.47 25.02 -8.71
N ALA A 750 5.48 25.33 -7.41
CA ALA A 750 5.91 24.41 -6.37
C ALA A 750 4.71 23.75 -5.68
N PHE A 751 4.88 22.50 -5.27
CA PHE A 751 3.86 21.72 -4.58
C PHE A 751 4.53 20.62 -3.75
N ALA A 752 3.86 20.17 -2.69
CA ALA A 752 4.32 19.00 -1.95
C ALA A 752 3.76 17.73 -2.61
N SER A 753 4.55 16.67 -2.74
CA SER A 753 4.16 15.42 -3.41
C SER A 753 4.82 14.18 -2.81
N THR A 754 4.11 13.05 -2.82
CA THR A 754 4.63 11.70 -2.51
C THR A 754 5.19 10.95 -3.73
N GLN A 755 5.40 11.63 -4.87
CA GLN A 755 5.71 10.97 -6.14
C GLN A 755 7.01 10.15 -6.21
N ALA A 756 8.01 10.44 -5.36
CA ALA A 756 9.25 9.66 -5.29
C ALA A 756 9.43 8.88 -3.99
N SER A 757 8.52 9.04 -3.02
CA SER A 757 8.62 8.36 -1.73
C SER A 757 7.27 8.38 -1.01
N LEU A 758 7.01 7.40 -0.14
CA LEU A 758 5.82 7.41 0.71
C LEU A 758 5.71 8.66 1.60
N ARG A 759 6.81 9.41 1.80
CA ARG A 759 6.83 10.69 2.54
C ARG A 759 6.64 11.88 1.60
N MET A 760 5.97 12.91 2.11
CA MET A 760 5.81 14.16 1.38
C MET A 760 7.17 14.85 1.21
N ASN A 761 7.48 15.26 -0.03
CA ASN A 761 8.62 16.10 -0.35
C ASN A 761 8.16 17.31 -1.17
N VAL A 762 8.97 18.36 -1.23
CA VAL A 762 8.65 19.55 -2.04
C VAL A 762 9.24 19.41 -3.43
N TRP A 763 8.40 19.64 -4.43
CA TRP A 763 8.71 19.61 -5.84
C TRP A 763 8.43 20.95 -6.48
N MET A 764 9.10 21.20 -7.58
CA MET A 764 8.79 22.32 -8.47
C MET A 764 8.68 21.81 -9.91
N ARG A 765 7.84 22.48 -10.69
CA ARG A 765 7.68 22.26 -12.12
C ARG A 765 7.77 23.57 -12.87
N ASP A 766 8.60 23.60 -13.89
CA ASP A 766 8.60 24.67 -14.90
C ASP A 766 7.45 24.40 -15.88
N LEU A 767 6.47 25.30 -15.92
CA LEU A 767 5.24 25.12 -16.71
C LEU A 767 5.43 25.31 -18.21
N GLN A 768 6.56 25.89 -18.64
CA GLN A 768 6.87 26.06 -20.06
C GLN A 768 7.51 24.79 -20.65
N THR A 769 8.43 24.18 -19.90
CA THR A 769 9.18 22.99 -20.32
C THR A 769 8.56 21.67 -19.84
N GLY A 770 7.70 21.73 -18.82
CA GLY A 770 7.16 20.56 -18.14
C GLY A 770 8.17 19.82 -17.26
N LYS A 771 9.38 20.37 -17.08
CA LYS A 771 10.43 19.73 -16.27
C LYS A 771 10.08 19.83 -14.78
N GLU A 772 10.11 18.68 -14.10
CA GLU A 772 9.97 18.58 -12.65
C GLU A 772 11.30 18.31 -11.96
N SER A 773 11.50 18.92 -10.80
CA SER A 773 12.67 18.70 -9.95
C SER A 773 12.30 18.71 -8.47
N SER A 774 12.93 17.83 -7.70
CA SER A 774 12.84 17.89 -6.24
C SER A 774 13.58 19.14 -5.74
N VAL A 775 12.97 19.84 -4.79
CA VAL A 775 13.53 21.06 -4.21
C VAL A 775 14.54 20.73 -3.12
N ALA A 776 14.22 19.75 -2.27
CA ALA A 776 15.08 19.31 -1.17
C ALA A 776 14.84 17.81 -0.85
N SER A 777 15.90 17.13 -0.40
CA SER A 777 15.81 15.78 0.16
C SER A 777 15.83 15.87 1.69
N SER A 778 14.95 15.13 2.36
CA SER A 778 14.78 15.22 3.81
C SER A 778 14.39 13.88 4.44
N PRO A 779 14.84 13.57 5.67
CA PRO A 779 14.32 12.47 6.47
C PRO A 779 12.92 12.76 7.03
N PHE A 780 12.48 14.03 7.04
CA PHE A 780 11.19 14.50 7.51
C PHE A 780 10.22 14.74 6.34
N ALA A 781 8.91 14.69 6.60
CA ALA A 781 7.92 15.08 5.61
C ALA A 781 7.93 16.61 5.41
N LEU A 782 8.18 17.05 4.18
CA LEU A 782 8.20 18.47 3.81
C LEU A 782 6.83 18.89 3.26
N ARG A 783 6.24 19.96 3.79
CA ARG A 783 4.89 20.42 3.45
C ARG A 783 4.84 21.93 3.23
N PHE A 784 3.71 22.43 2.74
CA PHE A 784 3.38 23.85 2.63
C PHE A 784 4.40 24.71 1.86
N PRO A 785 4.84 24.32 0.65
CA PRO A 785 5.77 25.15 -0.10
C PRO A 785 5.16 26.48 -0.51
N VAL A 786 5.96 27.53 -0.42
CA VAL A 786 5.67 28.87 -0.92
C VAL A 786 6.88 29.35 -1.72
N VAL A 787 6.70 29.46 -3.04
CA VAL A 787 7.71 29.97 -3.97
C VAL A 787 7.85 31.48 -3.79
N GLY A 788 9.09 31.97 -3.77
CA GLY A 788 9.40 33.40 -3.80
C GLY A 788 9.07 34.04 -5.16
N PRO A 789 8.78 35.35 -5.21
CA PRO A 789 8.49 36.10 -6.43
C PRO A 789 9.38 35.76 -7.64
N SER A 790 10.69 35.64 -7.44
CA SER A 790 11.69 35.33 -8.48
C SER A 790 11.70 33.87 -8.95
N GLY A 791 11.08 32.96 -8.18
CA GLY A 791 11.19 31.51 -8.39
C GLY A 791 12.50 30.88 -7.91
N ALA A 792 13.46 31.67 -7.42
CA ALA A 792 14.79 31.19 -7.05
C ALA A 792 14.86 30.53 -5.66
N ARG A 793 13.91 30.84 -4.76
CA ARG A 793 13.87 30.34 -3.38
C ARG A 793 12.47 29.87 -3.03
N ILE A 794 12.41 28.84 -2.19
CA ILE A 794 11.16 28.20 -1.78
C ILE A 794 11.21 28.03 -0.27
N ALA A 795 10.21 28.56 0.43
CA ALA A 795 10.00 28.33 1.85
C ALA A 795 9.05 27.13 2.03
N PHE A 796 9.26 26.31 3.04
CA PHE A 796 8.43 25.14 3.33
C PHE A 796 8.57 24.74 4.80
N SER A 797 7.77 23.78 5.25
CA SER A 797 7.73 23.36 6.65
C SER A 797 8.00 21.88 6.84
N ALA A 798 8.64 21.55 7.96
CA ALA A 798 8.85 20.20 8.42
C ALA A 798 8.44 20.08 9.90
N TYR A 799 8.00 18.89 10.30
CA TYR A 799 7.70 18.60 11.71
C TYR A 799 8.87 17.83 12.33
N GLU A 800 9.50 18.43 13.33
CA GLU A 800 10.70 17.92 14.00
C GLU A 800 10.49 17.90 15.52
N LYS A 801 10.95 16.84 16.21
CA LYS A 801 11.02 16.77 17.69
C LYS A 801 9.77 17.35 18.40
N ALA A 802 8.58 17.05 17.86
CA ALA A 802 7.26 17.50 18.32
C ALA A 802 6.88 18.99 18.07
N GLY A 803 7.51 19.67 17.12
CA GLY A 803 7.17 21.04 16.71
C GLY A 803 7.34 21.28 15.21
N TRP A 804 6.66 22.31 14.70
CA TRP A 804 6.82 22.74 13.30
C TRP A 804 7.98 23.72 13.16
N VAL A 805 8.72 23.56 12.06
CA VAL A 805 9.89 24.37 11.70
C VAL A 805 9.74 24.82 10.25
N VAL A 806 10.04 26.08 9.98
CA VAL A 806 10.06 26.65 8.63
C VAL A 806 11.50 26.67 8.10
N TYR A 807 11.65 26.20 6.86
CA TYR A 807 12.89 26.13 6.10
C TYR A 807 12.79 26.92 4.81
N MET A 808 13.94 27.20 4.20
CA MET A 808 14.06 27.72 2.84
C MET A 808 15.16 27.00 2.09
N ALA A 809 14.95 26.74 0.80
CA ALA A 809 15.98 26.21 -0.08
C ALA A 809 15.93 26.87 -1.46
N ALA A 810 17.08 26.90 -2.13
CA ALA A 810 17.12 27.02 -3.57
C ALA A 810 16.90 25.62 -4.20
N PRO A 811 16.34 25.53 -5.42
CA PRO A 811 16.16 24.25 -6.11
C PRO A 811 17.45 23.41 -6.19
N GLY A 812 17.43 22.20 -5.63
CA GLY A 812 18.58 21.30 -5.60
C GLY A 812 19.72 21.75 -4.66
N GLY A 813 19.53 22.85 -3.92
CA GLY A 813 20.47 23.36 -2.93
C GLY A 813 20.24 22.79 -1.54
N THR A 814 21.08 23.20 -0.59
CA THR A 814 20.86 22.91 0.83
C THR A 814 19.77 23.83 1.39
N TRP A 815 18.89 23.24 2.17
CA TRP A 815 17.92 23.96 2.98
C TRP A 815 18.52 24.60 4.23
N GLU A 816 17.98 25.76 4.58
CA GLU A 816 18.35 26.58 5.72
C GLU A 816 17.14 26.74 6.65
N LYS A 817 17.36 26.58 7.96
CA LYS A 817 16.34 26.78 8.99
C LYS A 817 16.04 28.26 9.17
N LEU A 818 14.77 28.64 9.14
CA LEU A 818 14.33 30.03 9.28
C LEU A 818 13.68 30.33 10.64
N CYS A 819 12.80 29.45 11.12
CA CYS A 819 12.04 29.68 12.34
C CYS A 819 11.63 28.35 13.00
N GLU A 820 11.84 28.25 14.32
CA GLU A 820 11.32 27.18 15.16
C GLU A 820 10.03 27.64 15.86
N GLY A 821 9.00 26.78 15.90
CA GLY A 821 7.70 27.13 16.48
C GLY A 821 6.75 27.87 15.53
N CYS A 822 7.23 28.26 14.34
CA CYS A 822 6.39 28.67 13.23
C CYS A 822 5.72 27.43 12.62
N LEU A 823 4.38 27.44 12.50
CA LEU A 823 3.65 26.35 11.86
C LEU A 823 4.02 26.27 10.37
N ARG A 824 3.89 27.40 9.66
CA ARG A 824 4.26 27.50 8.25
C ARG A 824 4.47 28.92 7.76
N ALA A 825 5.22 29.04 6.66
CA ALA A 825 5.27 30.22 5.82
C ALA A 825 4.02 30.32 4.92
N THR A 826 3.62 31.54 4.56
CA THR A 826 2.41 31.76 3.75
C THR A 826 2.63 32.65 2.53
N ASP A 827 3.53 33.63 2.62
CA ASP A 827 3.84 34.55 1.52
C ASP A 827 5.16 35.29 1.69
N TRP A 828 5.67 35.85 0.59
CA TRP A 828 6.92 36.62 0.53
C TRP A 828 6.64 38.09 0.29
N SER A 829 7.45 38.97 0.87
CA SER A 829 7.48 40.36 0.40
C SER A 829 7.99 40.42 -1.04
N ARG A 830 7.55 41.41 -1.80
CA ARG A 830 7.97 41.61 -3.20
C ARG A 830 9.50 41.65 -3.42
N ASP A 831 10.26 42.16 -2.45
CA ASP A 831 11.73 42.23 -2.50
C ASP A 831 12.42 40.97 -1.96
N GLU A 832 11.64 39.96 -1.57
CA GLU A 832 12.05 38.70 -0.97
C GLU A 832 12.97 38.82 0.25
N LYS A 833 12.85 39.92 1.00
CA LYS A 833 13.60 40.13 2.26
C LYS A 833 12.81 39.70 3.49
N LYS A 834 11.48 39.61 3.38
CA LYS A 834 10.58 39.26 4.47
C LYS A 834 9.67 38.11 4.08
N LEU A 835 9.28 37.32 5.07
CA LEU A 835 8.36 36.20 4.94
C LEU A 835 7.23 36.35 5.96
N LEU A 836 5.99 36.14 5.52
CA LEU A 836 4.88 35.94 6.45
C LEU A 836 4.88 34.50 6.94
N VAL A 837 4.82 34.35 8.25
CA VAL A 837 4.72 33.07 8.96
C VAL A 837 3.57 33.16 9.96
N PHE A 838 2.98 32.04 10.33
CA PHE A 838 2.08 32.02 11.48
C PHE A 838 2.31 30.77 12.33
N GLY A 839 1.96 30.87 13.61
CA GLY A 839 2.18 29.86 14.63
C GLY A 839 1.63 30.34 15.97
N GLY A 840 1.92 29.61 17.06
CA GLY A 840 1.40 29.93 18.40
C GLY A 840 0.06 29.28 18.72
N ASN A 841 -0.46 29.58 19.91
CA ASN A 841 -1.77 29.13 20.38
C ASN A 841 -2.44 30.25 21.21
N PRO A 842 -3.46 30.96 20.68
CA PRO A 842 -4.00 30.83 19.32
C PRO A 842 -2.99 31.24 18.24
N TYR A 843 -3.27 30.89 16.99
CA TYR A 843 -2.40 31.26 15.87
C TYR A 843 -2.35 32.78 15.65
N GLN A 844 -1.15 33.33 15.49
CA GLN A 844 -0.88 34.73 15.12
C GLN A 844 0.00 34.79 13.86
N ILE A 845 -0.07 35.90 13.11
CA ILE A 845 0.74 36.10 11.90
C ILE A 845 1.87 37.07 12.19
N ASP A 846 3.08 36.65 11.87
CA ASP A 846 4.32 37.38 12.12
C ASP A 846 5.07 37.64 10.81
N VAL A 847 5.84 38.72 10.81
CA VAL A 847 6.81 39.04 9.76
C VAL A 847 8.17 38.55 10.21
N LEU A 848 8.77 37.65 9.44
CA LEU A 848 10.14 37.18 9.61
C LEU A 848 11.07 37.94 8.67
N ASP A 849 12.01 38.71 9.23
CA ASP A 849 13.10 39.30 8.48
C ASP A 849 14.17 38.24 8.18
N LEU A 850 14.47 38.02 6.90
CA LEU A 850 15.37 36.94 6.48
C LEU A 850 16.84 37.25 6.73
N ALA A 851 17.23 38.53 6.82
CA ALA A 851 18.61 38.90 7.09
C ALA A 851 18.92 38.78 8.59
N SER A 852 18.04 39.31 9.45
CA SER A 852 18.27 39.33 10.89
C SER A 852 17.68 38.12 11.63
N ARG A 853 16.90 37.26 10.94
CA ARG A 853 16.12 36.16 11.54
C ARG A 853 15.14 36.61 12.63
N ARG A 854 14.80 37.89 12.66
CA ARG A 854 13.91 38.45 13.68
C ARG A 854 12.47 38.27 13.26
N GLN A 855 11.69 37.60 14.11
CA GLN A 855 10.26 37.46 13.98
C GLN A 855 9.55 38.57 14.76
N THR A 856 8.64 39.30 14.11
CA THR A 856 7.87 40.40 14.72
C THR A 856 6.39 40.18 14.49
N PRO A 857 5.54 40.19 15.54
CA PRO A 857 4.11 39.97 15.34
C PRO A 857 3.45 41.09 14.55
N LEU A 858 2.74 40.72 13.48
CA LEU A 858 2.02 41.67 12.61
C LEU A 858 0.56 41.78 13.02
N VAL A 859 -0.14 40.66 13.17
CA VAL A 859 -1.50 40.60 13.72
C VAL A 859 -1.58 39.48 14.76
N LYS A 860 -2.18 39.78 15.90
CA LYS A 860 -2.38 38.84 17.01
C LYS A 860 -3.73 39.09 17.68
N HIS A 861 -4.33 38.05 18.26
CA HIS A 861 -5.56 38.16 19.04
C HIS A 861 -5.51 37.17 20.22
N ALA A 862 -6.26 37.45 21.29
CA ALA A 862 -6.33 36.58 22.46
C ALA A 862 -7.12 35.28 22.20
N ASP A 863 -8.17 35.38 21.37
CA ASP A 863 -9.14 34.29 21.17
C ASP A 863 -9.20 33.75 19.74
N TYR A 864 -8.63 34.46 18.76
CA TYR A 864 -8.83 34.13 17.35
C TYR A 864 -7.59 33.48 16.75
N ASN A 865 -7.81 32.43 15.95
CA ASN A 865 -6.76 31.86 15.13
C ASN A 865 -6.64 32.67 13.83
N LEU A 866 -5.50 33.34 13.65
CA LEU A 866 -5.17 34.16 12.48
C LEU A 866 -4.27 33.36 11.54
N LEU A 867 -4.72 33.16 10.30
CA LEU A 867 -4.17 32.18 9.38
C LEU A 867 -3.94 32.79 7.98
N TYR A 868 -3.06 32.15 7.20
CA TYR A 868 -2.94 32.34 5.74
C TYR A 868 -2.58 33.77 5.27
N GLY A 869 -1.77 34.50 6.03
CA GLY A 869 -1.35 35.87 5.68
C GLY A 869 -0.73 36.00 4.28
N ARG A 870 -1.18 36.95 3.46
CA ARG A 870 -0.59 37.28 2.15
C ARG A 870 -0.40 38.77 1.94
N PHE A 871 0.76 39.18 1.45
CA PHE A 871 1.06 40.57 1.17
C PHE A 871 0.27 41.05 -0.06
N SER A 872 -0.18 42.30 -0.02
CA SER A 872 -0.62 43.00 -1.22
C SER A 872 0.58 43.23 -2.17
N PRO A 873 0.37 43.43 -3.48
CA PRO A 873 1.44 43.63 -4.45
C PRO A 873 2.39 44.82 -4.16
N ASP A 874 1.93 45.79 -3.37
CA ASP A 874 2.71 46.95 -2.91
C ASP A 874 3.32 46.77 -1.50
N ASN A 875 3.15 45.58 -0.89
CA ASN A 875 3.52 45.23 0.49
C ASN A 875 2.89 46.12 1.58
N ARG A 876 1.87 46.93 1.26
CA ARG A 876 1.26 47.86 2.23
C ARG A 876 0.12 47.26 3.04
N TRP A 877 -0.43 46.14 2.60
CA TRP A 877 -1.52 45.43 3.25
C TRP A 877 -1.20 43.95 3.36
N VAL A 878 -1.82 43.29 4.34
CA VAL A 878 -1.85 41.84 4.47
C VAL A 878 -3.31 41.38 4.46
N SER A 879 -3.64 40.37 3.66
CA SER A 879 -4.91 39.64 3.78
C SER A 879 -4.72 38.40 4.64
N PHE A 880 -5.71 38.02 5.43
CA PHE A 880 -5.64 36.86 6.31
C PHE A 880 -7.04 36.32 6.63
N THR A 881 -7.09 35.09 7.11
CA THR A 881 -8.33 34.48 7.63
C THR A 881 -8.35 34.55 9.15
N ILE A 882 -9.48 34.96 9.70
CA ILE A 882 -9.75 34.94 11.14
C ILE A 882 -10.71 33.78 11.39
N ARG A 883 -10.28 32.79 12.17
CA ARG A 883 -11.07 31.60 12.50
C ARG A 883 -11.51 31.65 13.95
N THR A 884 -12.82 31.78 14.13
CA THR A 884 -13.50 31.85 15.45
C THR A 884 -14.20 30.55 15.81
N GLU A 885 -14.54 29.73 14.80
CA GLU A 885 -15.20 28.44 14.95
C GLU A 885 -14.46 27.36 14.13
N PRO A 886 -14.56 26.08 14.50
CA PRO A 886 -14.08 24.98 13.66
C PRO A 886 -14.73 25.05 12.27
N ASN A 887 -13.93 25.21 11.21
CA ASN A 887 -14.36 25.32 9.79
C ASN A 887 -15.12 26.57 9.35
N ARG A 888 -15.16 27.65 10.13
CA ARG A 888 -15.64 28.96 9.65
C ARG A 888 -14.57 30.04 9.80
N GLY A 889 -14.21 30.66 8.69
CA GLY A 889 -13.24 31.73 8.60
C GLY A 889 -13.88 32.99 8.01
N ARG A 890 -13.57 34.16 8.57
CA ARG A 890 -13.83 35.45 7.93
C ARG A 890 -12.55 35.94 7.28
N ILE A 891 -12.64 36.48 6.06
CA ILE A 891 -11.48 37.05 5.36
C ILE A 891 -11.37 38.53 5.73
N ALA A 892 -10.17 38.96 6.12
CA ALA A 892 -9.90 40.34 6.50
C ALA A 892 -8.58 40.83 5.89
N ILE A 893 -8.39 42.15 5.92
CA ILE A 893 -7.12 42.81 5.61
C ILE A 893 -6.69 43.75 6.73
N ALA A 894 -5.38 43.97 6.86
CA ALA A 894 -4.78 44.90 7.80
C ALA A 894 -3.61 45.65 7.14
N PRO A 895 -3.32 46.91 7.52
CA PRO A 895 -2.14 47.62 7.06
C PRO A 895 -0.85 46.93 7.53
N ALA A 896 0.16 46.86 6.67
CA ALA A 896 1.43 46.19 6.93
C ALA A 896 2.62 47.17 7.10
N ASP A 897 2.42 48.45 6.76
CA ASP A 897 3.43 49.52 6.78
C ASP A 897 3.37 50.40 8.05
N GLY A 898 2.63 50.00 9.08
CA GLY A 898 2.40 50.77 10.31
C GLY A 898 2.88 50.09 11.61
N PRO A 899 2.50 50.65 12.77
CA PRO A 899 2.79 50.04 14.07
C PRO A 899 2.22 48.62 14.17
N ALA A 900 3.05 47.69 14.61
CA ALA A 900 2.69 46.30 14.80
C ALA A 900 2.81 45.93 16.30
N PRO A 901 1.93 45.07 16.85
CA PRO A 901 0.85 44.36 16.16
C PRO A 901 -0.33 45.27 15.83
N VAL A 902 -0.95 45.08 14.67
CA VAL A 902 -2.08 45.88 14.20
C VAL A 902 -3.34 45.54 15.02
N PRO A 903 -3.99 46.52 15.67
CA PRO A 903 -5.17 46.27 16.49
C PRO A 903 -6.39 45.88 15.64
N GLU A 904 -7.30 45.08 16.21
CA GLU A 904 -8.53 44.62 15.51
C GLU A 904 -9.38 45.77 14.96
N SER A 905 -9.39 46.93 15.64
CA SER A 905 -10.12 48.12 15.18
C SER A 905 -9.63 48.67 13.82
N ALA A 906 -8.42 48.30 13.40
CA ALA A 906 -7.86 48.68 12.11
C ALA A 906 -8.02 47.59 11.02
N TRP A 907 -8.64 46.45 11.35
CA TRP A 907 -8.89 45.39 10.38
C TRP A 907 -10.14 45.70 9.56
N ILE A 908 -10.11 45.34 8.27
CA ILE A 908 -11.25 45.50 7.37
C ILE A 908 -11.72 44.10 6.96
N THR A 909 -12.96 43.76 7.32
CA THR A 909 -13.59 42.50 6.87
C THR A 909 -13.94 42.59 5.39
N ILE A 910 -13.53 41.58 4.64
CA ILE A 910 -13.74 41.46 3.20
C ILE A 910 -14.85 40.47 2.88
N ALA A 911 -14.91 39.36 3.61
CA ALA A 911 -15.94 38.36 3.45
C ALA A 911 -16.37 37.81 4.83
N PRO A 912 -17.66 37.47 5.02
CA PRO A 912 -18.20 37.03 6.30
C PRO A 912 -17.66 35.66 6.72
N ALA A 913 -18.04 35.22 7.92
CA ALA A 913 -17.63 33.92 8.45
C ALA A 913 -18.34 32.78 7.70
N GLU A 914 -17.64 32.16 6.77
CA GLU A 914 -18.11 31.04 5.94
C GLU A 914 -16.98 29.99 5.89
N PRO A 915 -17.11 28.83 5.23
CA PRO A 915 -15.96 27.93 5.02
C PRO A 915 -14.95 28.52 4.01
N GLU A 916 -14.71 29.83 4.06
CA GLU A 916 -13.84 30.61 3.18
C GLU A 916 -12.45 30.76 3.84
N ASP A 917 -11.39 30.54 3.07
CA ASP A 917 -9.99 30.61 3.52
C ASP A 917 -9.06 31.02 2.36
N TRP A 918 -7.77 31.29 2.63
CA TRP A 918 -6.75 31.42 1.57
C TRP A 918 -7.05 32.49 0.49
N ALA A 919 -7.16 33.75 0.91
CA ALA A 919 -7.35 34.86 0.00
C ALA A 919 -6.07 35.19 -0.81
N ASN A 920 -6.22 35.51 -2.09
CA ASN A 920 -5.14 35.93 -2.99
C ASN A 920 -5.45 37.30 -3.62
N TRP A 921 -4.46 38.18 -3.69
CA TRP A 921 -4.59 39.51 -4.29
C TRP A 921 -4.53 39.46 -5.82
N SER A 922 -5.31 40.32 -6.48
CA SER A 922 -5.04 40.70 -7.87
C SER A 922 -3.72 41.48 -7.97
N PRO A 923 -3.01 41.43 -9.12
CA PRO A 923 -1.78 42.19 -9.34
C PRO A 923 -1.90 43.70 -9.12
N ASP A 924 -3.07 44.29 -9.36
CA ASP A 924 -3.35 45.70 -9.10
C ASP A 924 -3.75 46.01 -7.64
N GLY A 925 -3.88 44.99 -6.79
CA GLY A 925 -4.27 45.11 -5.38
C GLY A 925 -5.71 45.59 -5.15
N LYS A 926 -6.58 45.51 -6.17
CA LYS A 926 -7.98 45.98 -6.10
C LYS A 926 -9.01 44.87 -5.93
N THR A 927 -8.58 43.60 -5.95
CA THR A 927 -9.46 42.44 -5.83
C THR A 927 -8.84 41.41 -4.93
N LEU A 928 -9.65 40.80 -4.07
CA LEU A 928 -9.28 39.60 -3.34
C LEU A 928 -10.09 38.42 -3.85
N TYR A 929 -9.38 37.35 -4.19
CA TYR A 929 -9.95 36.09 -4.64
C TYR A 929 -9.90 35.06 -3.52
N PHE A 930 -10.96 34.27 -3.35
CA PHE A 930 -11.05 33.23 -2.33
C PHE A 930 -12.06 32.13 -2.69
N PRO A 931 -11.86 30.89 -2.23
CA PRO A 931 -12.86 29.83 -2.36
C PRO A 931 -14.06 30.11 -1.46
N SER A 932 -15.27 29.90 -1.95
CA SER A 932 -16.52 30.06 -1.20
C SER A 932 -17.55 29.00 -1.59
N ARG A 933 -18.40 28.59 -0.63
CA ARG A 933 -19.52 27.65 -0.82
C ARG A 933 -20.87 28.32 -1.02
N ARG A 934 -20.89 29.61 -1.33
CA ARG A 934 -22.13 30.38 -1.44
C ARG A 934 -23.13 29.87 -2.49
N ASP A 935 -22.67 29.09 -3.48
CA ASP A 935 -23.51 28.43 -4.49
C ASP A 935 -23.67 26.92 -4.22
N GLY A 936 -23.38 26.47 -2.99
CA GLY A 936 -23.43 25.07 -2.56
C GLY A 936 -22.16 24.27 -2.87
N HIS A 937 -21.21 24.80 -3.65
CA HIS A 937 -19.98 24.11 -4.06
C HIS A 937 -18.74 24.96 -3.74
N PHE A 938 -17.57 24.33 -3.54
CA PHE A 938 -16.33 25.10 -3.36
C PHE A 938 -15.86 25.68 -4.70
N CYS A 939 -16.36 26.87 -5.03
CA CYS A 939 -16.04 27.62 -6.23
C CYS A 939 -15.07 28.78 -5.91
N LEU A 940 -14.39 29.32 -6.93
CA LEU A 940 -13.53 30.49 -6.75
C LEU A 940 -14.33 31.77 -6.98
N TRP A 941 -14.24 32.70 -6.03
CA TRP A 941 -14.94 33.99 -6.05
C TRP A 941 -13.96 35.14 -5.93
N GLY A 942 -14.37 36.33 -6.38
CA GLY A 942 -13.64 37.57 -6.23
C GLY A 942 -14.48 38.65 -5.55
N GLN A 943 -13.86 39.43 -4.67
CA GLN A 943 -14.44 40.64 -4.07
C GLN A 943 -13.62 41.85 -4.51
N ARG A 944 -14.28 42.84 -5.11
CA ARG A 944 -13.68 44.13 -5.46
C ARG A 944 -13.50 44.99 -4.22
N LEU A 945 -12.42 45.75 -4.18
CA LEU A 945 -12.07 46.66 -3.10
C LEU A 945 -11.98 48.10 -3.62
N ASP A 946 -12.49 49.04 -2.84
CA ASP A 946 -12.33 50.46 -3.12
C ASP A 946 -10.85 50.87 -3.04
N ALA A 947 -10.40 51.68 -3.99
CA ALA A 947 -8.97 52.02 -4.12
C ALA A 947 -8.43 52.82 -2.92
N ARG A 948 -9.28 53.57 -2.20
CA ARG A 948 -8.88 54.43 -1.08
C ARG A 948 -9.17 53.78 0.26
N SER A 949 -10.42 53.41 0.50
CA SER A 949 -10.88 52.85 1.77
C SER A 949 -10.57 51.37 1.95
N ARG A 950 -10.25 50.66 0.85
CA ARG A 950 -10.00 49.20 0.81
C ARG A 950 -11.18 48.34 1.27
N ARG A 951 -12.36 48.93 1.44
CA ARG A 951 -13.60 48.22 1.77
C ARG A 951 -14.17 47.51 0.55
N PRO A 952 -14.91 46.40 0.74
CA PRO A 952 -15.66 45.74 -0.32
C PRO A 952 -16.54 46.70 -1.13
N VAL A 953 -16.54 46.55 -2.45
CA VAL A 953 -17.38 47.29 -3.40
C VAL A 953 -18.22 46.29 -4.20
N GLY A 954 -19.54 46.44 -4.12
CA GLY A 954 -20.49 45.54 -4.79
C GLY A 954 -20.46 44.11 -4.24
N GLU A 955 -21.32 43.26 -4.81
CA GLU A 955 -21.39 41.85 -4.46
C GLU A 955 -20.17 41.07 -4.98
N PRO A 956 -19.70 40.04 -4.25
CA PRO A 956 -18.68 39.13 -4.76
C PRO A 956 -19.17 38.42 -6.03
N PHE A 957 -18.26 38.23 -6.99
CA PHE A 957 -18.55 37.65 -8.30
C PHE A 957 -17.85 36.30 -8.48
N ALA A 958 -18.49 35.38 -9.22
CA ALA A 958 -17.92 34.07 -9.51
C ALA A 958 -16.79 34.19 -10.53
N VAL A 959 -15.67 33.51 -10.26
CA VAL A 959 -14.50 33.43 -11.15
C VAL A 959 -14.43 32.07 -11.83
N LEU A 960 -14.67 30.99 -11.06
CA LEU A 960 -14.64 29.63 -11.55
C LEU A 960 -15.65 28.77 -10.77
N HIS A 961 -16.63 28.21 -11.48
CA HIS A 961 -17.51 27.18 -10.93
C HIS A 961 -16.85 25.80 -11.05
N LEU A 962 -16.81 25.07 -9.93
CA LEU A 962 -16.23 23.73 -9.81
C LEU A 962 -17.31 22.73 -9.42
N HIS A 963 -18.36 22.66 -10.25
CA HIS A 963 -19.50 21.77 -10.04
C HIS A 963 -19.25 20.37 -10.63
N GLY A 964 -18.26 20.22 -11.49
CA GLY A 964 -17.94 18.98 -12.20
C GLY A 964 -17.26 17.90 -11.36
N ARG A 965 -16.78 16.85 -12.05
CA ARG A 965 -16.09 15.69 -11.43
C ARG A 965 -14.85 16.04 -10.62
N VAL A 966 -14.23 17.18 -10.93
CA VAL A 966 -13.09 17.70 -10.19
C VAL A 966 -13.56 18.74 -9.19
N SER A 967 -13.20 18.56 -7.92
CA SER A 967 -13.60 19.45 -6.84
C SER A 967 -12.38 20.01 -6.10
N TYR A 968 -12.53 21.21 -5.53
CA TYR A 968 -11.50 21.81 -4.70
C TYR A 968 -11.61 21.32 -3.24
N ARG A 969 -10.52 20.73 -2.70
CA ARG A 969 -10.47 20.21 -1.31
C ARG A 969 -9.75 21.12 -0.30
N GLN A 970 -9.63 22.43 -0.57
CA GLN A 970 -8.98 23.40 0.33
C GLN A 970 -7.55 23.00 0.77
N THR A 971 -6.76 22.43 -0.14
CA THR A 971 -5.38 22.02 0.13
C THR A 971 -4.36 23.11 -0.26
N GLY A 972 -4.79 24.38 -0.30
CA GLY A 972 -3.99 25.52 -0.72
C GLY A 972 -4.00 25.77 -2.24
N TRP A 973 -3.89 27.04 -2.63
CA TRP A 973 -3.85 27.50 -4.02
C TRP A 973 -3.15 28.85 -4.12
N SER A 974 -2.78 29.27 -5.33
CA SER A 974 -2.15 30.57 -5.57
C SER A 974 -2.54 31.18 -6.91
N ALA A 975 -2.41 32.50 -7.00
CA ALA A 975 -2.64 33.29 -8.20
C ALA A 975 -1.42 34.19 -8.48
N ALA A 976 -0.84 34.08 -9.68
CA ALA A 976 0.27 34.91 -10.15
C ALA A 976 0.46 34.75 -11.67
N GLY A 977 1.21 35.66 -12.32
CA GLY A 977 1.59 35.51 -13.73
C GLY A 977 0.44 35.29 -14.72
N GLY A 978 -0.72 35.91 -14.46
CA GLY A 978 -1.91 35.78 -15.33
C GLY A 978 -2.57 34.39 -15.30
N ARG A 979 -2.39 33.63 -14.21
CA ARG A 979 -3.02 32.33 -14.00
C ARG A 979 -3.25 32.02 -12.53
N ILE A 980 -3.99 30.96 -12.29
CA ILE A 980 -4.14 30.33 -10.98
C ILE A 980 -3.59 28.91 -11.03
N ALA A 981 -3.04 28.46 -9.91
CA ALA A 981 -2.67 27.07 -9.68
C ALA A 981 -3.36 26.57 -8.42
N MET A 982 -4.01 25.41 -8.51
CA MET A 982 -4.73 24.81 -7.41
C MET A 982 -4.67 23.30 -7.51
N LEU A 983 -4.93 22.63 -6.38
CA LEU A 983 -5.19 21.21 -6.42
C LEU A 983 -6.67 20.93 -6.56
N LEU A 984 -6.99 20.13 -7.57
CA LEU A 984 -8.33 19.59 -7.72
C LEU A 984 -8.27 18.09 -7.56
N VAL A 985 -9.35 17.56 -6.98
CA VAL A 985 -9.49 16.15 -6.67
C VAL A 985 -10.56 15.56 -7.56
N GLU A 986 -10.18 14.53 -8.31
CA GLU A 986 -11.10 13.68 -9.05
C GLU A 986 -11.30 12.40 -8.24
N ASP A 987 -12.50 12.21 -7.70
CA ASP A 987 -12.88 10.98 -7.02
C ASP A 987 -13.47 10.00 -8.03
N ILE A 988 -12.92 8.79 -8.06
CA ILE A 988 -13.38 7.70 -8.91
C ILE A 988 -13.69 6.52 -7.99
N GLY A 989 -14.78 5.81 -8.24
CA GLY A 989 -15.16 4.71 -7.36
C GLY A 989 -16.11 3.74 -8.01
N ASN A 990 -16.03 2.49 -7.56
CA ASN A 990 -16.91 1.44 -8.00
C ASN A 990 -17.43 0.65 -6.81
N ILE A 991 -18.65 0.14 -6.96
CA ILE A 991 -19.28 -0.70 -5.95
C ILE A 991 -18.82 -2.13 -6.15
N TRP A 992 -18.37 -2.75 -5.07
CA TRP A 992 -17.99 -4.15 -5.00
C TRP A 992 -18.89 -4.87 -4.01
N LEU A 993 -19.15 -6.13 -4.31
CA LEU A 993 -19.84 -7.08 -3.45
C LEU A 993 -18.83 -8.12 -3.00
N MET A 994 -18.83 -8.41 -1.70
CA MET A 994 -18.18 -9.57 -1.13
C MET A 994 -19.27 -10.48 -0.57
N SER A 995 -19.47 -11.67 -1.14
CA SER A 995 -20.55 -12.58 -0.76
C SER A 995 -20.09 -14.04 -0.69
N PRO A 996 -20.73 -14.90 0.12
CA PRO A 996 -20.50 -16.35 0.07
C PRO A 996 -20.73 -16.92 -1.34
N GLN A 997 -19.98 -17.96 -1.75
CA GLN A 997 -20.13 -18.58 -3.08
C GLN A 997 -21.56 -19.06 -3.43
N ALA A 998 -22.38 -19.40 -2.43
CA ALA A 998 -23.77 -19.82 -2.62
C ALA A 998 -24.76 -18.65 -2.84
N PHE A 999 -24.33 -17.39 -2.62
CA PHE A 999 -25.18 -16.20 -2.63
C PHE A 999 -25.55 -15.74 -4.05
N ALA A 1000 -24.77 -16.13 -5.07
CA ALA A 1000 -24.93 -15.67 -6.45
C ALA A 1000 -25.75 -16.62 -7.35
N ARG A 1001 -26.46 -17.61 -6.77
CA ARG A 1001 -27.31 -18.56 -7.51
C ARG A 1001 -28.78 -18.20 -7.47
#